data_AF-A0A095B7X2-F1
#
_entry.id   AF-A0A095B7X2-F1
#
_cell.length_a   1.000
_cell.length_b   1.000
_cell.length_c   1.000
_cell.angle_alpha   90.00
_cell.angle_beta   90.00
_cell.angle_gamma   90.00
#
_symmetry.space_group_name_H-M   'P 1'
#
loop_
_entity.id
_entity.type
_entity.pdbx_description
1 polymer ?
#
loop_
_entity_poly.entity_id
_entity_poly.type
_entity_poly.pdbx_seq_one_letter_code
_entity_poly.pdbx_strand_id
1 'polypeptide(L)'
;MQNQPIPFNKLRLSPANARKTFTQAGIDALAVSIDAYGLLQPVIVSPATDKKSFFDVHAGGRRWRAIAQLIKSGKLPKNAMVDARVCNDEAAALAEEISLAENIIREAMSPADECRGYRAAMDKGESEEELARRMGVTVRHVQGRLRLADLAEPIFDALAEGKITLDVAKAYGSTSDRDTQLAAWNVFKDSWQGDQPHTIRRYVNDSAIEANSAVAKLVGEEEYLAAGGRIERDLFAGEGEGQWLDRPIAEDIARRKLEQAADAMAVGTLGWVRVLLAQHVPHSATEGLHDYYIRRGELSEEDQARMIAIEERLQSIEEELEDATDPDVISRLEAENEALDAEHTEIDKRSYVIPEDERPHVGKFVVLASDGTPKASHRYFSTKALKREKQSQKVTGGGADRAALEDALPRSLEEQLAKERRDVLALHIAHDPALALDLTIFRLARKFTGHAAYNDTGVMVTIGELFDPAGVPAAHSTAAQDGLDAVRSGLPCDWAGADDSFSAFMAFRELDETDKAAWLAFAVSQSLQASLASGDRANRFQSELGALLEIDTAEHWRPSADVFFDKIRKPQILSILGKLDPELPGRYASEKKAALSSAAAKLCAGEAIVTPEVKARAQSWIPDVMMFRAAGTPDEPEAPLVDDDSSEEQPAIDDADDEQADEANPAVNEVDQTEAILADAA
;
A
#
# COMPACT_ATOMS: atom_id res chain seq x y z
N MET A 1 -34.67 32.22 -52.09
CA MET A 1 -34.13 31.06 -52.85
C MET A 1 -35.31 30.30 -53.43
N GLN A 2 -35.25 29.90 -54.70
CA GLN A 2 -36.30 29.07 -55.32
C GLN A 2 -35.78 27.64 -55.55
N ASN A 3 -36.57 26.63 -55.20
CA ASN A 3 -36.27 25.24 -55.55
C ASN A 3 -36.65 25.02 -57.03
N GLN A 4 -35.70 24.60 -57.86
CA GLN A 4 -35.99 24.14 -59.21
C GLN A 4 -35.03 23.00 -59.61
N PRO A 5 -35.50 22.04 -60.41
CA PRO A 5 -34.64 20.98 -60.91
C PRO A 5 -33.74 21.51 -62.04
N ILE A 6 -32.43 21.28 -61.94
CA ILE A 6 -31.42 21.73 -62.90
C ILE A 6 -30.72 20.50 -63.51
N PRO A 7 -30.54 20.43 -64.84
CA PRO A 7 -29.74 19.37 -65.45
C PRO A 7 -28.31 19.32 -64.88
N PHE A 8 -27.84 18.14 -64.49
CA PHE A 8 -26.50 17.98 -63.87
C PHE A 8 -25.38 18.55 -64.74
N ASN A 9 -25.47 18.44 -66.07
CA ASN A 9 -24.49 18.98 -67.00
C ASN A 9 -24.40 20.53 -67.03
N LYS A 10 -25.34 21.24 -66.38
CA LYS A 10 -25.30 22.69 -66.17
C LYS A 10 -24.77 23.07 -64.77
N LEU A 11 -24.48 22.10 -63.90
CA LEU A 11 -23.96 22.32 -62.55
C LEU A 11 -22.44 22.20 -62.52
N ARG A 12 -21.76 23.22 -61.99
CA ARG A 12 -20.31 23.23 -61.73
C ARG A 12 -20.07 23.39 -60.24
N LEU A 13 -18.99 22.80 -59.72
CA LEU A 13 -18.60 23.02 -58.33
C LEU A 13 -17.97 24.41 -58.17
N SER A 14 -18.47 25.20 -57.21
CA SER A 14 -17.93 26.53 -56.89
C SER A 14 -16.60 26.43 -56.12
N PRO A 15 -15.62 27.32 -56.37
CA PRO A 15 -14.42 27.44 -55.52
C PRO A 15 -14.74 27.94 -54.09
N ALA A 16 -15.92 28.56 -53.88
CA ALA A 16 -16.38 29.08 -52.59
C ALA A 16 -16.99 28.01 -51.66
N ASN A 17 -16.84 26.73 -51.97
CA ASN A 17 -17.34 25.65 -51.12
C ASN A 17 -16.51 25.53 -49.83
N ALA A 18 -17.14 25.71 -48.67
CA ALA A 18 -16.47 25.71 -47.37
C ALA A 18 -15.79 24.37 -47.04
N ARG A 19 -16.34 23.23 -47.49
CA ARG A 19 -15.77 21.90 -47.24
C ARG A 19 -14.92 21.44 -48.42
N LYS A 20 -13.61 21.60 -48.29
CA LYS A 20 -12.61 21.24 -49.32
C LYS A 20 -12.11 19.79 -49.22
N THR A 21 -12.15 19.20 -48.03
CA THR A 21 -11.69 17.83 -47.76
C THR A 21 -12.85 16.84 -47.70
N PHE A 22 -12.72 15.69 -48.37
CA PHE A 22 -13.69 14.60 -48.36
C PHE A 22 -13.00 13.26 -48.63
N THR A 23 -13.59 12.17 -48.13
CA THR A 23 -13.11 10.81 -48.37
C THR A 23 -13.90 10.17 -49.53
N GLN A 24 -13.24 9.34 -50.33
CA GLN A 24 -13.91 8.61 -51.43
C GLN A 24 -15.03 7.72 -50.89
N ALA A 25 -14.79 6.98 -49.80
CA ALA A 25 -15.80 6.17 -49.12
C ALA A 25 -17.06 6.98 -48.72
N GLY A 26 -16.89 8.22 -48.26
CA GLY A 26 -17.99 9.10 -47.90
C GLY A 26 -18.77 9.66 -49.11
N ILE A 27 -18.23 9.59 -50.31
CA ILE A 27 -18.92 9.88 -51.57
C ILE A 27 -19.64 8.62 -52.07
N ASP A 28 -18.99 7.47 -52.02
CA ASP A 28 -19.55 6.18 -52.44
C ASP A 28 -20.85 5.87 -51.66
N ALA A 29 -20.81 6.06 -50.35
CA ALA A 29 -21.98 5.91 -49.50
C ALA A 29 -23.13 6.85 -49.86
N LEU A 30 -22.80 8.11 -50.15
CA LEU A 30 -23.79 9.10 -50.55
C LEU A 30 -24.37 8.79 -51.93
N ALA A 31 -23.58 8.19 -52.82
CA ALA A 31 -24.06 7.69 -54.11
C ALA A 31 -25.05 6.54 -53.90
N VAL A 32 -24.76 5.57 -53.02
CA VAL A 32 -25.70 4.50 -52.66
C VAL A 32 -26.99 5.06 -52.08
N SER A 33 -26.90 6.04 -51.17
CA SER A 33 -28.06 6.70 -50.57
C SER A 33 -28.92 7.42 -51.61
N ILE A 34 -28.30 8.16 -52.54
CA ILE A 34 -29.00 8.88 -53.61
C ILE A 34 -29.63 7.91 -54.61
N ASP A 35 -28.99 6.78 -54.91
CA ASP A 35 -29.54 5.72 -55.77
C ASP A 35 -30.79 5.09 -55.14
N ALA A 36 -30.81 4.92 -53.81
CA ALA A 36 -31.93 4.32 -53.09
C ALA A 36 -33.10 5.28 -52.82
N TYR A 37 -32.82 6.53 -52.42
CA TYR A 37 -33.84 7.46 -51.89
C TYR A 37 -33.98 8.75 -52.69
N GLY A 38 -33.17 8.95 -53.73
CA GLY A 38 -33.05 10.22 -54.43
C GLY A 38 -32.32 11.28 -53.59
N LEU A 39 -32.27 12.50 -54.13
CA LEU A 39 -31.58 13.61 -53.47
C LEU A 39 -32.48 14.26 -52.40
N LEU A 40 -32.35 13.81 -51.15
CA LEU A 40 -33.18 14.31 -50.02
C LEU A 40 -32.98 15.80 -49.69
N GLN A 41 -31.76 16.31 -49.88
CA GLN A 41 -31.43 17.72 -49.66
C GLN A 41 -30.95 18.36 -50.96
N PRO A 42 -31.66 19.38 -51.49
CA PRO A 42 -31.24 20.10 -52.69
C PRO A 42 -29.86 20.76 -52.56
N VAL A 43 -29.10 20.83 -53.66
CA VAL A 43 -27.83 21.57 -53.70
C VAL A 43 -28.09 23.07 -53.76
N ILE A 44 -27.25 23.90 -53.13
CA ILE A 44 -27.41 25.36 -53.18
C ILE A 44 -26.51 25.91 -54.29
N VAL A 45 -27.10 26.66 -55.21
CA VAL A 45 -26.43 27.13 -56.41
C VAL A 45 -26.70 28.61 -56.68
N SER A 46 -25.81 29.29 -57.41
CA SER A 46 -26.09 30.58 -58.05
C SER A 46 -25.82 30.50 -59.55
N PRO A 47 -26.37 31.40 -60.37
CA PRO A 47 -25.92 31.58 -61.74
C PRO A 47 -24.41 31.85 -61.79
N ALA A 48 -23.74 31.31 -62.80
CA ALA A 48 -22.32 31.51 -63.01
C ALA A 48 -22.00 32.87 -63.64
N THR A 49 -21.00 33.57 -63.11
CA THR A 49 -20.58 34.90 -63.59
C THR A 49 -19.90 34.86 -64.96
N ASP A 50 -19.19 33.77 -65.28
CA ASP A 50 -18.39 33.60 -66.51
C ASP A 50 -19.15 32.93 -67.66
N LYS A 51 -20.21 32.15 -67.37
CA LYS A 51 -21.04 31.47 -68.37
C LYS A 51 -22.52 31.47 -67.97
N LYS A 52 -23.30 32.37 -68.59
CA LYS A 52 -24.74 32.60 -68.29
C LYS A 52 -25.66 31.36 -68.34
N SER A 53 -25.21 30.22 -68.86
CA SER A 53 -25.98 28.97 -68.94
C SER A 53 -25.66 27.93 -67.85
N PHE A 54 -24.71 28.22 -66.95
CA PHE A 54 -24.25 27.32 -65.89
C PHE A 54 -24.60 27.86 -64.50
N PHE A 55 -24.62 26.96 -63.52
CA PHE A 55 -24.82 27.27 -62.12
C PHE A 55 -23.67 26.73 -61.28
N ASP A 56 -23.19 27.55 -60.34
CA ASP A 56 -22.10 27.22 -59.43
C ASP A 56 -22.65 26.71 -58.09
N VAL A 57 -22.22 25.51 -57.69
CA VAL A 57 -22.66 24.79 -56.48
C VAL A 57 -21.83 25.24 -55.28
N HIS A 58 -22.43 26.05 -54.42
CA HIS A 58 -21.82 26.62 -53.23
C HIS A 58 -21.93 25.71 -52.00
N ALA A 59 -23.05 25.00 -51.87
CA ALA A 59 -23.28 24.01 -50.81
C ALA A 59 -23.82 22.69 -51.37
N GLY A 60 -23.37 21.56 -50.81
CA GLY A 60 -23.69 20.22 -51.32
C GLY A 60 -22.64 19.61 -52.26
N GLY A 61 -21.37 20.00 -52.16
CA GLY A 61 -20.29 19.50 -53.02
C GLY A 61 -20.05 17.98 -52.97
N ARG A 62 -20.36 17.31 -51.85
CA ARG A 62 -20.35 15.83 -51.76
C ARG A 62 -21.50 15.20 -52.56
N ARG A 63 -22.70 15.79 -52.49
CA ARG A 63 -23.89 15.34 -53.25
C ARG A 63 -23.66 15.47 -54.75
N TRP A 64 -23.10 16.59 -55.19
CA TRP A 64 -22.72 16.78 -56.60
C TRP A 64 -21.75 15.70 -57.09
N ARG A 65 -20.71 15.36 -56.30
CA ARG A 65 -19.75 14.30 -56.66
C ARG A 65 -20.37 12.91 -56.68
N ALA A 66 -21.25 12.60 -55.72
CA ALA A 66 -21.97 11.33 -55.66
C ALA A 66 -22.88 11.14 -56.89
N ILE A 67 -23.60 12.19 -57.31
CA ILE A 67 -24.40 12.18 -58.54
C ILE A 67 -23.50 12.01 -59.77
N ALA A 68 -22.36 12.70 -59.82
CA ALA A 68 -21.37 12.56 -60.90
C ALA A 68 -20.90 11.10 -61.04
N GLN A 69 -20.66 10.44 -59.90
CA GLN A 69 -20.25 9.04 -59.85
C GLN A 69 -21.36 8.09 -60.32
N LEU A 70 -22.61 8.30 -59.89
CA LEU A 70 -23.76 7.54 -60.38
C LEU A 70 -23.93 7.66 -61.90
N ILE A 71 -23.77 8.87 -62.45
CA ILE A 71 -23.79 9.12 -63.90
C ILE A 71 -22.64 8.37 -64.60
N LYS A 72 -21.42 8.46 -64.05
CA LYS A 72 -20.25 7.75 -64.59
C LYS A 72 -20.43 6.24 -64.58
N SER A 73 -21.08 5.69 -63.55
CA SER A 73 -21.40 4.27 -63.42
C SER A 73 -22.59 3.81 -64.27
N GLY A 74 -23.29 4.74 -64.95
CA GLY A 74 -24.44 4.44 -65.81
C GLY A 74 -25.78 4.29 -65.07
N LYS A 75 -25.81 4.46 -63.74
CA LYS A 75 -27.04 4.39 -62.94
C LYS A 75 -27.96 5.60 -63.12
N LEU A 76 -27.41 6.76 -63.46
CA LEU A 76 -28.16 7.97 -63.80
C LEU A 76 -27.83 8.46 -65.21
N PRO A 77 -28.80 9.03 -65.96
CA PRO A 77 -28.54 9.59 -67.28
C PRO A 77 -27.71 10.87 -67.19
N LYS A 78 -26.95 11.20 -68.25
CA LYS A 78 -26.07 12.40 -68.28
C LYS A 78 -26.80 13.73 -68.06
N ASN A 79 -28.10 13.77 -68.35
CA ASN A 79 -28.99 14.90 -68.17
C ASN A 79 -29.90 14.74 -66.94
N ALA A 80 -29.51 13.92 -65.95
CA ALA A 80 -30.26 13.75 -64.71
C ALA A 80 -30.59 15.12 -64.10
N MET A 81 -31.87 15.30 -63.77
CA MET A 81 -32.37 16.51 -63.13
C MET A 81 -32.01 16.47 -61.66
N VAL A 82 -31.35 17.51 -61.17
CA VAL A 82 -30.88 17.63 -59.79
C VAL A 82 -31.63 18.76 -59.12
N ASP A 83 -32.29 18.45 -58.00
CA ASP A 83 -32.98 19.47 -57.22
C ASP A 83 -31.99 20.48 -56.66
N ALA A 84 -32.18 21.75 -57.03
CA ALA A 84 -31.30 22.84 -56.65
C ALA A 84 -32.08 24.02 -56.07
N ARG A 85 -31.50 24.64 -55.04
CA ARG A 85 -31.92 25.93 -54.47
C ARG A 85 -31.12 27.05 -55.11
N VAL A 86 -31.77 27.84 -55.97
CA VAL A 86 -31.10 28.94 -56.67
C VAL A 86 -31.12 30.21 -55.82
N CYS A 87 -29.93 30.79 -55.64
CA CYS A 87 -29.67 32.07 -54.99
C CYS A 87 -29.45 33.16 -56.05
N ASN A 88 -30.00 34.35 -55.81
CA ASN A 88 -29.78 35.54 -56.65
C ASN A 88 -28.41 36.16 -56.36
N ASP A 89 -27.93 37.08 -57.20
CA ASP A 89 -26.56 37.65 -57.14
C ASP A 89 -26.16 38.24 -55.77
N GLU A 90 -27.08 38.89 -55.05
CA GLU A 90 -26.82 39.39 -53.68
C GLU A 90 -26.59 38.27 -52.65
N ALA A 91 -27.28 37.13 -52.80
CA ALA A 91 -27.10 35.97 -51.94
C ALA A 91 -25.89 35.11 -52.36
N ALA A 92 -25.41 35.25 -53.60
CA ALA A 92 -24.16 34.65 -54.06
C ALA A 92 -22.93 35.29 -53.38
N ALA A 93 -23.00 36.58 -53.03
CA ALA A 93 -21.96 37.25 -52.24
C ALA A 93 -21.81 36.68 -50.82
N LEU A 94 -22.87 36.09 -50.27
CA LEU A 94 -22.90 35.42 -48.97
C LEU A 94 -22.82 33.88 -49.09
N ALA A 95 -22.41 33.36 -50.24
CA ALA A 95 -22.38 31.92 -50.51
C ALA A 95 -21.50 31.13 -49.53
N GLU A 96 -20.37 31.70 -49.10
CA GLU A 96 -19.48 31.11 -48.10
C GLU A 96 -20.16 31.04 -46.72
N GLU A 97 -20.83 32.12 -46.29
CA GLU A 97 -21.59 32.17 -45.05
C GLU A 97 -22.79 31.22 -45.05
N ILE A 98 -23.50 31.09 -46.17
CA ILE A 98 -24.62 30.15 -46.33
C ILE A 98 -24.12 28.71 -46.27
N SER A 99 -22.99 28.41 -46.91
CA SER A 99 -22.34 27.09 -46.87
C SER A 99 -21.85 26.76 -45.46
N LEU A 100 -21.31 27.75 -44.74
CA LEU A 100 -20.88 27.60 -43.35
C LEU A 100 -22.07 27.41 -42.40
N ALA A 101 -23.12 28.23 -42.54
CA ALA A 101 -24.34 28.16 -41.74
C ALA A 101 -25.09 26.83 -41.94
N GLU A 102 -25.17 26.31 -43.17
CA GLU A 102 -25.74 24.98 -43.45
C GLU A 102 -24.98 23.87 -42.70
N ASN A 103 -23.65 23.97 -42.60
CA ASN A 103 -22.84 22.98 -41.91
C ASN A 103 -22.87 23.13 -40.39
N ILE A 104 -22.94 24.37 -39.86
CA ILE A 104 -22.93 24.65 -38.41
C ILE A 104 -24.29 24.40 -37.77
N ILE A 105 -25.40 24.78 -38.43
CA ILE A 105 -26.76 24.69 -37.87
C ILE A 105 -27.33 23.26 -37.96
N ARG A 106 -26.62 22.32 -38.60
CA ARG A 106 -27.03 20.92 -38.65
C ARG A 106 -26.74 20.24 -37.32
N GLU A 107 -27.79 20.05 -36.52
CA GLU A 107 -27.73 19.20 -35.34
C GLU A 107 -27.53 17.74 -35.76
N ALA A 108 -26.49 17.10 -35.20
CA ALA A 108 -26.24 15.68 -35.43
C ALA A 108 -27.33 14.86 -34.72
N MET A 109 -27.72 13.73 -35.32
CA MET A 109 -28.62 12.79 -34.67
C MET A 109 -27.99 12.35 -33.34
N SER A 110 -28.80 12.25 -32.28
CA SER A 110 -28.28 11.78 -31.00
C SER A 110 -27.79 10.33 -31.14
N PRO A 111 -26.74 9.91 -30.41
CA PRO A 111 -26.28 8.53 -30.45
C PRO A 111 -27.38 7.51 -30.08
N ALA A 112 -28.30 7.87 -29.18
CA ALA A 112 -29.43 7.02 -28.80
C ALA A 112 -30.45 6.86 -29.94
N ASP A 113 -30.73 7.93 -30.69
CA ASP A 113 -31.60 7.86 -31.87
C ASP A 113 -30.97 7.03 -32.99
N GLU A 114 -29.66 7.12 -33.20
CA GLU A 114 -28.93 6.24 -34.12
C GLU A 114 -29.09 4.76 -33.71
N CYS A 115 -28.95 4.45 -32.42
CA CYS A 115 -29.13 3.09 -31.89
C CYS A 115 -30.54 2.55 -32.15
N ARG A 116 -31.57 3.36 -31.84
CA ARG A 116 -32.99 2.99 -32.11
C ARG A 116 -33.25 2.82 -33.61
N GLY A 117 -32.72 3.71 -34.43
CA GLY A 117 -32.86 3.67 -35.88
C GLY A 117 -32.24 2.42 -36.49
N TYR A 118 -31.05 1.99 -36.01
CA TYR A 118 -30.39 0.79 -36.49
C TYR A 118 -31.11 -0.47 -36.01
N ARG A 119 -31.56 -0.53 -34.74
CA ARG A 119 -32.37 -1.64 -34.23
C ARG A 119 -33.64 -1.83 -35.06
N ALA A 120 -34.37 -0.74 -35.32
CA ALA A 120 -35.59 -0.78 -36.12
C ALA A 120 -35.36 -1.18 -37.59
N ALA A 121 -34.14 -1.03 -38.11
CA ALA A 121 -33.75 -1.53 -39.42
C ALA A 121 -33.48 -3.05 -39.39
N MET A 122 -32.79 -3.54 -38.36
CA MET A 122 -32.57 -4.98 -38.15
C MET A 122 -33.89 -5.73 -37.92
N ASP A 123 -34.82 -5.16 -37.15
CA ASP A 123 -36.16 -5.74 -36.90
C ASP A 123 -36.99 -5.87 -38.20
N LYS A 124 -36.66 -5.10 -39.23
CA LYS A 124 -37.28 -5.16 -40.57
C LYS A 124 -36.57 -6.15 -41.52
N GLY A 125 -35.54 -6.86 -41.05
CA GLY A 125 -34.84 -7.89 -41.79
C GLY A 125 -33.68 -7.40 -42.68
N GLU A 126 -33.18 -6.18 -42.47
CA GLU A 126 -31.99 -5.68 -43.16
C GLU A 126 -30.71 -6.27 -42.54
N SER A 127 -29.68 -6.56 -43.34
CA SER A 127 -28.38 -7.02 -42.82
C SER A 127 -27.50 -5.86 -42.36
N GLU A 128 -26.57 -6.12 -41.42
CA GLU A 128 -25.63 -5.12 -40.92
C GLU A 128 -24.77 -4.53 -42.04
N GLU A 129 -24.35 -5.36 -43.01
CA GLU A 129 -23.56 -4.95 -44.17
C GLU A 129 -24.34 -4.04 -45.11
N GLU A 130 -25.63 -4.33 -45.33
CA GLU A 130 -26.51 -3.49 -46.14
C GLU A 130 -26.76 -2.14 -45.49
N LEU A 131 -27.06 -2.13 -44.20
CA LEU A 131 -27.26 -0.91 -43.43
C LEU A 131 -25.99 -0.05 -43.40
N ALA A 132 -24.83 -0.65 -43.15
CA ALA A 132 -23.55 0.06 -43.11
C ALA A 132 -23.24 0.73 -44.45
N ARG A 133 -23.41 -0.01 -45.56
CA ARG A 133 -23.22 0.50 -46.93
C ARG A 133 -24.17 1.66 -47.24
N ARG A 134 -25.43 1.55 -46.81
CA ARG A 134 -26.48 2.55 -47.05
C ARG A 134 -26.30 3.82 -46.24
N MET A 135 -25.84 3.70 -44.99
CA MET A 135 -25.61 4.83 -44.09
C MET A 135 -24.22 5.46 -44.25
N GLY A 136 -23.29 4.79 -44.94
CA GLY A 136 -21.95 5.29 -45.18
C GLY A 136 -21.01 5.21 -43.99
N VAL A 137 -21.22 4.19 -43.19
CA VAL A 137 -20.45 3.88 -41.99
C VAL A 137 -19.86 2.48 -42.12
N THR A 138 -18.94 2.14 -41.23
CA THR A 138 -18.38 0.78 -41.20
C THR A 138 -19.38 -0.21 -40.60
N VAL A 139 -19.28 -1.49 -40.97
CA VAL A 139 -20.08 -2.56 -40.32
C VAL A 139 -19.86 -2.55 -38.80
N ARG A 140 -18.60 -2.38 -38.37
CA ARG A 140 -18.24 -2.21 -36.96
C ARG A 140 -18.97 -1.05 -36.27
N HIS A 141 -19.23 0.04 -36.97
CA HIS A 141 -19.99 1.16 -36.42
C HIS A 141 -21.46 0.79 -36.21
N VAL A 142 -22.07 0.07 -37.16
CA VAL A 142 -23.44 -0.47 -37.02
C VAL A 142 -23.52 -1.44 -35.85
N GLN A 143 -22.60 -2.41 -35.77
CA GLN A 143 -22.49 -3.37 -34.66
C GLN A 143 -22.36 -2.67 -33.31
N GLY A 144 -21.50 -1.65 -33.22
CA GLY A 144 -21.32 -0.89 -31.99
C GLY A 144 -22.59 -0.17 -31.55
N ARG A 145 -23.38 0.37 -32.47
CA ARG A 145 -24.68 1.01 -32.17
C ARG A 145 -25.76 0.00 -31.80
N LEU A 146 -25.79 -1.16 -32.45
CA LEU A 146 -26.70 -2.25 -32.08
C LEU A 146 -26.40 -2.79 -30.69
N ARG A 147 -25.11 -2.91 -30.33
CA ARG A 147 -24.64 -3.30 -28.99
C ARG A 147 -25.10 -2.31 -27.92
N LEU A 148 -25.03 -1.01 -28.22
CA LEU A 148 -25.54 0.03 -27.31
C LEU A 148 -27.06 -0.01 -27.20
N ALA A 149 -27.78 -0.34 -28.28
CA ALA A 149 -29.23 -0.52 -28.25
C ALA A 149 -29.69 -1.69 -27.34
N ASP A 150 -28.79 -2.64 -27.04
CA ASP A 150 -29.06 -3.79 -26.16
C ASP A 150 -28.70 -3.56 -24.68
N LEU A 151 -28.17 -2.37 -24.33
CA LEU A 151 -27.83 -2.04 -22.95
C LEU A 151 -29.03 -2.19 -22.01
N ALA A 152 -28.74 -2.47 -20.74
CA ALA A 152 -29.75 -2.44 -19.69
C ALA A 152 -30.50 -1.09 -19.68
N GLU A 153 -31.82 -1.16 -19.50
CA GLU A 153 -32.75 -0.03 -19.68
C GLU A 153 -32.32 1.26 -18.95
N PRO A 154 -31.91 1.24 -17.66
CA PRO A 154 -31.48 2.47 -16.97
C PRO A 154 -30.26 3.15 -17.60
N ILE A 155 -29.36 2.36 -18.20
CA ILE A 155 -28.12 2.84 -18.82
C ILE A 155 -28.42 3.43 -20.20
N PHE A 156 -29.28 2.76 -20.96
CA PHE A 156 -29.70 3.25 -22.28
C PHE A 156 -30.53 4.55 -22.15
N ASP A 157 -31.41 4.63 -21.17
CA ASP A 157 -32.20 5.84 -20.90
C ASP A 157 -31.31 7.00 -20.46
N ALA A 158 -30.30 6.75 -19.61
CA ALA A 158 -29.32 7.77 -19.24
C ALA A 158 -28.53 8.29 -20.46
N LEU A 159 -28.21 7.44 -21.44
CA LEU A 159 -27.61 7.88 -22.70
C LEU A 159 -28.58 8.71 -23.54
N ALA A 160 -29.85 8.30 -23.61
CA ALA A 160 -30.88 9.01 -24.37
C ALA A 160 -31.21 10.39 -23.79
N GLU A 161 -31.18 10.51 -22.46
CA GLU A 161 -31.37 11.78 -21.73
C GLU A 161 -30.10 12.65 -21.70
N GLY A 162 -28.97 12.14 -22.21
CA GLY A 162 -27.67 12.85 -22.19
C GLY A 162 -27.04 12.95 -20.80
N LYS A 163 -27.48 12.14 -19.83
CA LYS A 163 -26.90 12.05 -18.48
C LYS A 163 -25.54 11.36 -18.48
N ILE A 164 -25.30 10.45 -19.42
CA ILE A 164 -23.99 9.83 -19.64
C ILE A 164 -23.51 10.07 -21.06
N THR A 165 -22.19 10.13 -21.22
CA THR A 165 -21.58 10.28 -22.54
C THR A 165 -21.61 8.96 -23.31
N LEU A 166 -21.45 9.05 -24.64
CA LEU A 166 -21.34 7.87 -25.49
C LEU A 166 -20.19 6.93 -25.06
N ASP A 167 -19.07 7.47 -24.57
CA ASP A 167 -17.92 6.64 -24.19
C ASP A 167 -18.14 5.90 -22.86
N VAL A 168 -18.94 6.48 -21.95
CA VAL A 168 -19.43 5.80 -20.74
C VAL A 168 -20.42 4.69 -21.12
N ALA A 169 -21.36 4.94 -22.04
CA ALA A 169 -22.27 3.89 -22.52
C ALA A 169 -21.52 2.74 -23.21
N LYS A 170 -20.46 3.03 -23.99
CA LYS A 170 -19.57 2.00 -24.56
C LYS A 170 -18.84 1.19 -23.50
N ALA A 171 -18.56 1.77 -22.33
CA ALA A 171 -17.93 1.05 -21.23
C ALA A 171 -18.86 -0.04 -20.67
N TYR A 172 -20.14 0.29 -20.43
CA TYR A 172 -21.14 -0.71 -20.04
C TYR A 172 -21.39 -1.75 -21.14
N GLY A 173 -21.32 -1.33 -22.41
CA GLY A 173 -21.52 -2.20 -23.56
C GLY A 173 -20.36 -3.16 -23.87
N SER A 174 -19.29 -3.18 -23.07
CA SER A 174 -18.19 -4.16 -23.23
C SER A 174 -18.67 -5.58 -22.97
N THR A 175 -19.64 -5.78 -22.08
CA THR A 175 -20.31 -7.07 -21.84
C THR A 175 -21.70 -7.13 -22.46
N SER A 176 -22.18 -8.35 -22.75
CA SER A 176 -23.56 -8.61 -23.20
C SER A 176 -24.50 -8.79 -22.03
N ASP A 177 -23.94 -9.08 -20.86
CA ASP A 177 -24.68 -9.47 -19.69
C ASP A 177 -25.32 -8.25 -19.04
N ARG A 178 -26.66 -8.22 -19.06
CA ARG A 178 -27.46 -7.12 -18.52
C ARG A 178 -27.40 -7.09 -17.00
N ASP A 179 -27.19 -8.21 -16.32
CA ASP A 179 -27.11 -8.25 -14.86
C ASP A 179 -25.80 -7.63 -14.37
N THR A 180 -24.67 -7.97 -15.00
CA THR A 180 -23.37 -7.30 -14.77
C THR A 180 -23.44 -5.79 -15.08
N GLN A 181 -24.10 -5.41 -16.17
CA GLN A 181 -24.33 -3.99 -16.49
C GLN A 181 -25.12 -3.26 -15.39
N LEU A 182 -26.20 -3.86 -14.90
CA LEU A 182 -27.02 -3.29 -13.81
C LEU A 182 -26.27 -3.21 -12.49
N ALA A 183 -25.46 -4.23 -12.16
CA ALA A 183 -24.60 -4.22 -10.97
C ALA A 183 -23.60 -3.05 -11.03
N ALA A 184 -22.91 -2.91 -12.17
CA ALA A 184 -22.00 -1.80 -12.41
C ALA A 184 -22.73 -0.44 -12.35
N TRP A 185 -23.92 -0.34 -12.94
CA TRP A 185 -24.74 0.88 -12.88
C TRP A 185 -25.08 1.27 -11.45
N ASN A 186 -25.50 0.32 -10.61
CA ASN A 186 -25.85 0.60 -9.21
C ASN A 186 -24.66 1.07 -8.37
N VAL A 187 -23.44 0.59 -8.68
CA VAL A 187 -22.21 1.05 -8.02
C VAL A 187 -21.83 2.47 -8.44
N PHE A 188 -21.96 2.79 -9.73
CA PHE A 188 -21.38 4.01 -10.29
C PHE A 188 -22.34 5.19 -10.49
N LYS A 189 -23.67 4.97 -10.53
CA LYS A 189 -24.65 6.02 -10.85
C LYS A 189 -24.59 7.27 -9.95
N ASP A 190 -24.21 7.09 -8.69
CA ASP A 190 -24.12 8.18 -7.69
C ASP A 190 -22.65 8.49 -7.32
N SER A 191 -21.70 7.86 -8.01
CA SER A 191 -20.27 8.01 -7.75
C SER A 191 -19.63 9.02 -8.70
N TRP A 192 -18.65 9.77 -8.20
CA TRP A 192 -17.81 10.65 -9.02
C TRP A 192 -17.03 9.88 -10.11
N GLN A 193 -16.89 8.56 -9.95
CA GLN A 193 -16.23 7.67 -10.91
C GLN A 193 -17.17 7.20 -12.03
N GLY A 194 -18.47 7.49 -11.96
CA GLY A 194 -19.45 7.08 -12.97
C GLY A 194 -19.28 7.74 -14.34
N ASP A 195 -18.54 8.85 -14.39
CA ASP A 195 -18.18 9.51 -15.64
C ASP A 195 -16.85 9.00 -16.24
N GLN A 196 -16.20 8.01 -15.62
CA GLN A 196 -14.90 7.49 -16.05
C GLN A 196 -15.05 6.14 -16.80
N PRO A 197 -14.94 6.11 -18.13
CA PRO A 197 -15.15 4.88 -18.91
C PRO A 197 -14.20 3.74 -18.58
N HIS A 198 -12.96 4.04 -18.16
CA HIS A 198 -11.96 3.02 -17.85
C HIS A 198 -12.30 2.26 -16.56
N THR A 199 -12.81 2.95 -15.54
CA THR A 199 -13.23 2.35 -14.26
C THR A 199 -14.42 1.42 -14.45
N ILE A 200 -15.39 1.84 -15.26
CA ILE A 200 -16.56 1.02 -15.60
C ILE A 200 -16.13 -0.22 -16.41
N ARG A 201 -15.26 -0.07 -17.42
CA ARG A 201 -14.74 -1.22 -18.18
C ARG A 201 -13.99 -2.20 -17.28
N ARG A 202 -13.17 -1.70 -16.36
CA ARG A 202 -12.48 -2.54 -15.40
C ARG A 202 -13.49 -3.33 -14.58
N TYR A 203 -14.48 -2.68 -13.97
CA TYR A 203 -15.49 -3.36 -13.16
C TYR A 203 -16.30 -4.40 -13.96
N VAL A 204 -16.72 -4.05 -15.18
CA VAL A 204 -17.48 -4.94 -16.06
C VAL A 204 -16.63 -6.13 -16.53
N ASN A 205 -15.36 -5.91 -16.84
CA ASN A 205 -14.45 -6.93 -17.37
C ASN A 205 -13.76 -7.78 -16.29
N ASP A 206 -13.60 -7.28 -15.06
CA ASP A 206 -13.08 -7.99 -13.88
C ASP A 206 -14.06 -9.07 -13.35
N SER A 207 -15.08 -9.39 -14.16
CA SER A 207 -15.99 -10.52 -13.99
C SER A 207 -15.45 -11.81 -14.60
N ALA A 208 -14.31 -11.77 -15.32
CA ALA A 208 -13.63 -12.96 -15.84
C ALA A 208 -12.50 -13.41 -14.90
N ILE A 209 -12.39 -14.71 -14.68
CA ILE A 209 -11.33 -15.33 -13.86
C ILE A 209 -10.33 -16.02 -14.79
N GLU A 210 -9.03 -15.75 -14.62
CA GLU A 210 -8.00 -16.52 -15.31
C GLU A 210 -8.03 -18.00 -14.87
N ALA A 211 -7.92 -18.92 -15.82
CA ALA A 211 -7.89 -20.36 -15.54
C ALA A 211 -6.75 -20.78 -14.58
N ASN A 212 -5.67 -20.00 -14.49
CA ASN A 212 -4.55 -20.23 -13.57
C ASN A 212 -4.72 -19.57 -12.18
N SER A 213 -5.84 -18.89 -11.94
CA SER A 213 -6.12 -18.28 -10.64
C SER A 213 -6.31 -19.35 -9.55
N ALA A 214 -6.09 -18.97 -8.28
CA ALA A 214 -6.29 -19.86 -7.14
C ALA A 214 -7.75 -20.37 -7.03
N VAL A 215 -8.73 -19.55 -7.43
CA VAL A 215 -10.15 -19.92 -7.46
C VAL A 215 -10.40 -20.99 -8.52
N ALA A 216 -9.91 -20.78 -9.75
CA ALA A 216 -10.08 -21.74 -10.84
C ALA A 216 -9.39 -23.09 -10.54
N LYS A 217 -8.19 -23.06 -9.91
CA LYS A 217 -7.48 -24.28 -9.47
C LYS A 217 -8.23 -25.08 -8.42
N LEU A 218 -8.84 -24.42 -7.44
CA LEU A 218 -9.63 -25.11 -6.42
C LEU A 218 -10.90 -25.75 -7.01
N VAL A 219 -11.57 -25.01 -7.90
CA VAL A 219 -12.82 -25.47 -8.52
C VAL A 219 -12.55 -26.62 -9.48
N GLY A 220 -11.57 -26.45 -10.37
CA GLY A 220 -11.30 -27.37 -11.49
C GLY A 220 -12.22 -27.12 -12.67
N GLU A 221 -11.68 -27.23 -13.88
CA GLU A 221 -12.41 -26.92 -15.12
C GLU A 221 -13.67 -27.79 -15.30
N GLU A 222 -13.59 -29.09 -15.01
CA GLU A 222 -14.71 -30.03 -15.18
C GLU A 222 -15.93 -29.64 -14.32
N GLU A 223 -15.71 -29.25 -13.07
CA GLU A 223 -16.79 -28.91 -12.14
C GLU A 223 -17.42 -27.56 -12.49
N TYR A 224 -16.61 -26.61 -12.97
CA TYR A 224 -17.09 -25.32 -13.46
C TYR A 224 -17.95 -25.46 -14.72
N LEU A 225 -17.51 -26.27 -15.70
CA LEU A 225 -18.28 -26.57 -16.90
C LEU A 225 -19.56 -27.35 -16.57
N ALA A 226 -19.51 -28.31 -15.63
CA ALA A 226 -20.68 -29.07 -15.18
C ALA A 226 -21.74 -28.17 -14.51
N ALA A 227 -21.34 -27.09 -13.86
CA ALA A 227 -22.23 -26.08 -13.30
C ALA A 227 -22.76 -25.06 -14.34
N GLY A 228 -22.42 -25.23 -15.62
CA GLY A 228 -22.86 -24.38 -16.72
C GLY A 228 -21.98 -23.16 -16.99
N GLY A 229 -20.79 -23.09 -16.39
CA GLY A 229 -19.81 -22.04 -16.64
C GLY A 229 -19.22 -22.11 -18.06
N ARG A 230 -18.82 -20.95 -18.60
CA ARG A 230 -18.22 -20.83 -19.93
C ARG A 230 -16.76 -20.41 -19.85
N ILE A 231 -15.95 -20.95 -20.76
CA ILE A 231 -14.52 -20.65 -20.89
C ILE A 231 -14.27 -20.11 -22.29
N GLU A 232 -13.64 -18.95 -22.37
CA GLU A 232 -13.09 -18.41 -23.61
C GLU A 232 -11.60 -18.77 -23.70
N ARG A 233 -11.22 -19.43 -24.79
CA ARG A 233 -9.83 -19.80 -25.08
C ARG A 233 -9.36 -19.03 -26.31
N ASP A 234 -8.19 -18.41 -26.20
CA ASP A 234 -7.51 -17.88 -27.37
C ASP A 234 -7.11 -19.05 -28.29
N LEU A 235 -6.95 -18.79 -29.58
CA LEU A 235 -6.60 -19.75 -30.64
C LEU A 235 -5.25 -20.46 -30.42
N PHE A 236 -4.47 -19.99 -29.44
CA PHE A 236 -3.18 -20.56 -29.03
C PHE A 236 -3.17 -21.14 -27.61
N ALA A 237 -4.31 -21.15 -26.91
CA ALA A 237 -4.41 -21.61 -25.53
C ALA A 237 -4.50 -23.15 -25.42
N GLY A 238 -3.69 -23.74 -24.54
CA GLY A 238 -3.71 -25.17 -24.19
C GLY A 238 -4.82 -25.58 -23.21
N GLU A 239 -4.88 -26.87 -22.85
CA GLU A 239 -5.71 -27.34 -21.73
C GLU A 239 -5.25 -26.70 -20.42
N GLY A 240 -6.18 -26.11 -19.65
CA GLY A 240 -5.86 -25.33 -18.44
C GLY A 240 -5.58 -23.84 -18.67
N GLU A 241 -5.63 -23.37 -19.92
CA GLU A 241 -5.50 -21.96 -20.29
C GLU A 241 -6.84 -21.39 -20.77
N GLY A 242 -7.08 -20.10 -20.52
CA GLY A 242 -8.32 -19.41 -20.90
C GLY A 242 -8.89 -18.50 -19.81
N GLN A 243 -9.99 -17.83 -20.15
CA GLN A 243 -10.73 -16.94 -19.26
C GLN A 243 -12.09 -17.57 -18.93
N TRP A 244 -12.36 -17.76 -17.64
CA TRP A 244 -13.63 -18.24 -17.13
C TRP A 244 -14.57 -17.04 -17.00
N LEU A 245 -15.64 -17.03 -17.80
CA LEU A 245 -16.49 -15.85 -17.99
C LEU A 245 -17.52 -15.64 -16.86
N ASP A 246 -17.87 -16.69 -16.14
CA ASP A 246 -18.97 -16.72 -15.18
C ASP A 246 -18.42 -16.82 -13.74
N ARG A 247 -17.73 -15.76 -13.30
CA ARG A 247 -17.15 -15.64 -11.94
C ARG A 247 -18.07 -16.04 -10.80
N PRO A 248 -19.37 -15.67 -10.76
CA PRO A 248 -20.26 -16.07 -9.67
C PRO A 248 -20.39 -17.59 -9.50
N ILE A 249 -20.39 -18.35 -10.61
CA ILE A 249 -20.46 -19.82 -10.58
C ILE A 249 -19.17 -20.38 -9.98
N ALA A 250 -18.02 -19.89 -10.43
CA ALA A 250 -16.71 -20.31 -9.91
C ALA A 250 -16.55 -19.96 -8.42
N GLU A 251 -16.97 -18.76 -8.01
CA GLU A 251 -16.90 -18.32 -6.61
C GLU A 251 -17.84 -19.12 -5.70
N ASP A 252 -19.04 -19.49 -6.15
CA ASP A 252 -19.97 -20.32 -5.36
C ASP A 252 -19.40 -21.72 -5.11
N ILE A 253 -18.87 -22.38 -6.15
CA ILE A 253 -18.24 -23.69 -6.02
C ILE A 253 -17.00 -23.60 -5.12
N ALA A 254 -16.15 -22.61 -5.35
CA ALA A 254 -14.95 -22.39 -4.54
C ALA A 254 -15.30 -22.17 -3.07
N ARG A 255 -16.32 -21.36 -2.78
CA ARG A 255 -16.78 -21.07 -1.42
C ARG A 255 -17.23 -22.34 -0.70
N ARG A 256 -18.09 -23.16 -1.32
CA ARG A 256 -18.49 -24.46 -0.73
C ARG A 256 -17.29 -25.36 -0.45
N LYS A 257 -16.32 -25.42 -1.35
CA LYS A 257 -15.11 -26.23 -1.16
C LYS A 257 -14.24 -25.69 -0.02
N LEU A 258 -14.08 -24.37 0.11
CA LEU A 258 -13.39 -23.79 1.27
C LEU A 258 -14.13 -24.09 2.57
N GLU A 259 -15.47 -24.05 2.58
CA GLU A 259 -16.27 -24.34 3.78
C GLU A 259 -16.09 -25.80 4.20
N GLN A 260 -16.15 -26.75 3.25
CA GLN A 260 -15.86 -28.16 3.52
C GLN A 260 -14.43 -28.39 4.03
N ALA A 261 -13.45 -27.67 3.46
CA ALA A 261 -12.07 -27.74 3.92
C ALA A 261 -11.90 -27.12 5.32
N ALA A 262 -12.60 -26.02 5.61
CA ALA A 262 -12.62 -25.39 6.92
C ALA A 262 -13.15 -26.34 8.01
N ASP A 263 -14.21 -27.08 7.70
CA ASP A 263 -14.76 -28.12 8.57
C ASP A 263 -13.75 -29.27 8.78
N ALA A 264 -13.11 -29.74 7.71
CA ALA A 264 -12.12 -30.83 7.75
C ALA A 264 -10.85 -30.47 8.54
N MET A 265 -10.42 -29.20 8.53
CA MET A 265 -9.27 -28.70 9.28
C MET A 265 -9.50 -28.60 10.80
N ALA A 266 -10.64 -29.07 11.31
CA ALA A 266 -11.01 -29.02 12.74
C ALA A 266 -11.00 -27.60 13.35
N VAL A 267 -11.00 -26.57 12.51
CA VAL A 267 -11.22 -25.17 12.89
C VAL A 267 -12.64 -24.97 13.46
N GLY A 268 -13.54 -25.94 13.23
CA GLY A 268 -14.88 -26.00 13.83
C GLY A 268 -14.94 -26.13 15.35
N THR A 269 -13.79 -26.26 16.03
CA THR A 269 -13.70 -26.11 17.49
C THR A 269 -13.72 -24.64 17.94
N LEU A 270 -13.57 -23.68 17.02
CA LEU A 270 -13.66 -22.24 17.27
C LEU A 270 -15.11 -21.76 17.20
N GLY A 271 -15.40 -20.61 17.81
CA GLY A 271 -16.74 -20.01 17.82
C GLY A 271 -17.23 -19.58 16.45
N TRP A 272 -16.32 -19.28 15.52
CA TRP A 272 -16.65 -19.02 14.12
C TRP A 272 -15.45 -19.25 13.19
N VAL A 273 -15.76 -19.59 11.93
CA VAL A 273 -14.78 -19.68 10.85
C VAL A 273 -15.34 -18.93 9.65
N ARG A 274 -14.53 -18.05 9.04
CA ARG A 274 -14.94 -17.30 7.84
C ARG A 274 -14.06 -17.68 6.66
N VAL A 275 -14.68 -18.10 5.56
CA VAL A 275 -13.97 -18.41 4.33
C VAL A 275 -13.84 -17.16 3.45
N LEU A 276 -12.67 -16.97 2.86
CA LEU A 276 -12.38 -15.86 1.95
C LEU A 276 -11.75 -16.40 0.67
N LEU A 277 -12.31 -16.00 -0.47
CA LEU A 277 -11.75 -16.26 -1.80
C LEU A 277 -10.62 -15.27 -2.10
N ALA A 278 -9.65 -15.21 -1.20
CA ALA A 278 -8.51 -14.29 -1.26
C ALA A 278 -7.25 -15.03 -0.80
N GLN A 279 -6.09 -14.54 -1.24
CA GLN A 279 -4.79 -15.13 -0.85
C GLN A 279 -4.32 -14.72 0.55
N HIS A 280 -4.89 -13.63 1.07
CA HIS A 280 -4.64 -13.13 2.40
C HIS A 280 -5.95 -12.60 2.99
N VAL A 281 -5.97 -12.37 4.31
CA VAL A 281 -7.10 -11.70 4.97
C VAL A 281 -6.99 -10.20 4.67
N PRO A 282 -7.93 -9.59 3.93
CA PRO A 282 -7.91 -8.15 3.67
C PRO A 282 -8.34 -7.39 4.94
N HIS A 283 -7.88 -6.14 5.09
CA HIS A 283 -8.19 -5.32 6.26
C HIS A 283 -9.71 -5.14 6.47
N SER A 284 -10.47 -4.98 5.38
CA SER A 284 -11.94 -4.87 5.42
C SER A 284 -12.62 -6.09 6.04
N ALA A 285 -12.08 -7.29 5.85
CA ALA A 285 -12.65 -8.50 6.46
C ALA A 285 -12.43 -8.57 7.98
N THR A 286 -11.47 -7.79 8.51
CA THR A 286 -11.15 -7.71 9.94
C THR A 286 -11.89 -6.59 10.67
N GLU A 287 -12.73 -5.82 9.97
CA GLU A 287 -13.49 -4.74 10.58
C GLU A 287 -14.40 -5.26 11.70
N GLY A 288 -14.35 -4.63 12.87
CA GLY A 288 -15.09 -5.06 14.07
C GLY A 288 -14.54 -6.31 14.76
N LEU A 289 -13.38 -6.84 14.34
CA LEU A 289 -12.68 -7.93 14.99
C LEU A 289 -11.41 -7.44 15.68
N HIS A 290 -11.03 -8.14 16.75
CA HIS A 290 -9.83 -7.85 17.53
C HIS A 290 -8.83 -8.99 17.43
N ASP A 291 -7.54 -8.68 17.35
CA ASP A 291 -6.50 -9.72 17.38
C ASP A 291 -6.59 -10.55 18.66
N TYR A 292 -6.56 -11.88 18.50
CA TYR A 292 -6.57 -12.84 19.59
C TYR A 292 -5.27 -13.63 19.58
N TYR A 293 -4.58 -13.62 20.72
CA TYR A 293 -3.34 -14.38 20.92
C TYR A 293 -3.66 -15.57 21.81
N ILE A 294 -3.46 -16.78 21.28
CA ILE A 294 -3.67 -18.00 22.06
C ILE A 294 -2.66 -18.01 23.20
N ARG A 295 -3.15 -18.34 24.40
CA ARG A 295 -2.31 -18.42 25.60
C ARG A 295 -1.77 -19.85 25.76
N ARG A 296 -0.60 -19.96 26.39
CA ARG A 296 -0.09 -21.24 26.84
C ARG A 296 -0.87 -21.68 28.09
N GLY A 297 -1.49 -22.84 28.03
CA GLY A 297 -2.12 -23.54 29.15
C GLY A 297 -1.16 -24.52 29.83
N GLU A 298 -1.64 -25.17 30.88
CA GLU A 298 -0.91 -26.24 31.56
C GLU A 298 -0.98 -27.52 30.73
N LEU A 299 0.18 -28.13 30.44
CA LEU A 299 0.26 -29.45 29.81
C LEU A 299 -0.31 -30.51 30.76
N SER A 300 -0.92 -31.57 30.21
CA SER A 300 -1.38 -32.69 31.03
C SER A 300 -0.20 -33.37 31.75
N GLU A 301 -0.42 -34.00 32.91
CA GLU A 301 0.64 -34.72 33.63
C GLU A 301 1.28 -35.82 32.76
N GLU A 302 0.51 -36.42 31.85
CA GLU A 302 0.98 -37.42 30.88
C GLU A 302 1.86 -36.80 29.79
N ASP A 303 1.45 -35.65 29.22
CA ASP A 303 2.23 -34.92 28.22
C ASP A 303 3.54 -34.35 28.83
N GLN A 304 3.49 -33.86 30.07
CA GLN A 304 4.68 -33.39 30.78
C GLN A 304 5.67 -34.53 31.03
N ALA A 305 5.18 -35.69 31.50
CA ALA A 305 6.02 -36.87 31.68
C ALA A 305 6.61 -37.37 30.36
N ARG A 306 5.85 -37.27 29.26
CA ARG A 306 6.33 -37.65 27.92
C ARG A 306 7.38 -36.67 27.39
N MET A 307 7.22 -35.35 27.58
CA MET A 307 8.25 -34.37 27.21
C MET A 307 9.56 -34.61 27.94
N ILE A 308 9.52 -34.85 29.26
CA ILE A 308 10.71 -35.16 30.05
C ILE A 308 11.39 -36.44 29.53
N ALA A 309 10.62 -37.49 29.23
CA ALA A 309 11.17 -38.73 28.67
C ALA A 309 11.76 -38.55 27.26
N ILE A 310 11.21 -37.64 26.45
CA ILE A 310 11.74 -37.28 25.14
C ILE A 310 13.06 -36.53 25.30
N GLU A 311 13.12 -35.50 26.16
CA GLU A 311 14.33 -34.73 26.44
C GLU A 311 15.47 -35.62 26.96
N GLU A 312 15.18 -36.54 27.89
CA GLU A 312 16.15 -37.53 28.39
C GLU A 312 16.66 -38.46 27.27
N ARG A 313 15.80 -38.85 26.32
CA ARG A 313 16.20 -39.70 25.20
C ARG A 313 16.99 -38.93 24.15
N LEU A 314 16.63 -37.69 23.85
CA LEU A 314 17.38 -36.82 22.92
C LEU A 314 18.81 -36.60 23.43
N GLN A 315 18.98 -36.34 24.73
CA GLN A 315 20.30 -36.22 25.35
C GLN A 315 21.11 -37.53 25.24
N SER A 316 20.48 -38.68 25.49
CA SER A 316 21.13 -40.00 25.31
C SER A 316 21.49 -40.28 23.85
N ILE A 317 20.70 -39.81 22.88
CA ILE A 317 21.00 -39.97 21.45
C ILE A 317 22.19 -39.10 21.03
N GLU A 318 22.28 -37.88 21.56
CA GLU A 318 23.43 -36.98 21.33
C GLU A 318 24.73 -37.61 21.82
N GLU A 319 24.75 -38.16 23.05
CA GLU A 319 25.89 -38.89 23.59
C GLU A 319 26.24 -40.16 22.77
N GLU A 320 25.24 -40.93 22.33
CA GLU A 320 25.44 -42.10 21.47
C GLU A 320 25.97 -41.73 20.07
N LEU A 321 25.59 -40.57 19.53
CA LEU A 321 26.07 -40.06 18.24
C LEU A 321 27.53 -39.59 18.30
N GLU A 322 27.98 -39.02 19.43
CA GLU A 322 29.38 -38.62 19.62
C GLU A 322 30.35 -39.82 19.58
N ASP A 323 29.92 -40.96 20.11
CA ASP A 323 30.72 -42.20 20.15
C ASP A 323 30.48 -43.14 18.94
N ALA A 324 29.46 -42.87 18.12
CA ALA A 324 29.09 -43.72 16.99
C ALA A 324 30.04 -43.53 15.79
N THR A 325 30.60 -44.64 15.31
CA THR A 325 31.46 -44.68 14.10
C THR A 325 30.86 -45.51 12.96
N ASP A 326 29.74 -46.20 13.21
CA ASP A 326 29.01 -47.01 12.23
C ASP A 326 27.92 -46.17 11.56
N PRO A 327 27.97 -45.94 10.23
CA PRO A 327 26.98 -45.16 9.49
C PRO A 327 25.53 -45.64 9.64
N ASP A 328 25.30 -46.95 9.78
CA ASP A 328 23.94 -47.51 9.92
C ASP A 328 23.37 -47.23 11.33
N VAL A 329 24.25 -47.11 12.32
CA VAL A 329 23.88 -46.73 13.69
C VAL A 329 23.57 -45.23 13.76
N ILE A 330 24.40 -44.40 13.12
CA ILE A 330 24.21 -42.94 13.04
C ILE A 330 22.87 -42.60 12.38
N SER A 331 22.60 -43.16 11.19
CA SER A 331 21.36 -42.86 10.45
C SER A 331 20.09 -43.26 11.22
N ARG A 332 20.14 -44.36 11.98
CA ARG A 332 19.02 -44.79 12.83
C ARG A 332 18.82 -43.84 14.01
N LEU A 333 19.90 -43.37 14.65
CA LEU A 333 19.84 -42.43 15.77
C LEU A 333 19.35 -41.05 15.32
N GLU A 334 19.79 -40.56 14.16
CA GLU A 334 19.30 -39.31 13.55
C GLU A 334 17.80 -39.38 13.23
N ALA A 335 17.33 -40.50 12.67
CA ALA A 335 15.91 -40.70 12.39
C ALA A 335 15.06 -40.80 13.67
N GLU A 336 15.60 -41.40 14.74
CA GLU A 336 14.95 -41.42 16.07
C GLU A 336 14.91 -40.01 16.67
N ASN A 337 15.99 -39.24 16.54
CA ASN A 337 16.09 -37.84 16.97
C ASN A 337 15.04 -36.95 16.30
N GLU A 338 14.95 -37.01 14.96
CA GLU A 338 13.96 -36.23 14.19
C GLU A 338 12.52 -36.61 14.57
N ALA A 339 12.26 -37.90 14.80
CA ALA A 339 10.93 -38.37 15.22
C ALA A 339 10.56 -37.89 16.64
N LEU A 340 11.52 -37.89 17.57
CA LEU A 340 11.34 -37.42 18.94
C LEU A 340 11.20 -35.89 19.01
N ASP A 341 11.97 -35.13 18.23
CA ASP A 341 11.82 -33.68 18.09
C ASP A 341 10.46 -33.30 17.50
N ALA A 342 9.99 -34.05 16.50
CA ALA A 342 8.66 -33.88 15.93
C ALA A 342 7.56 -34.17 16.97
N GLU A 343 7.70 -35.24 17.76
CA GLU A 343 6.77 -35.58 18.84
C GLU A 343 6.77 -34.52 19.94
N HIS A 344 7.93 -34.04 20.37
CA HIS A 344 8.09 -32.97 21.34
C HIS A 344 7.40 -31.68 20.87
N THR A 345 7.61 -31.32 19.61
CA THR A 345 6.98 -30.15 18.98
C THR A 345 5.44 -30.29 18.91
N GLU A 346 4.92 -31.49 18.63
CA GLU A 346 3.48 -31.75 18.65
C GLU A 346 2.88 -31.69 20.05
N ILE A 347 3.59 -32.15 21.07
CA ILE A 347 3.16 -32.02 22.47
C ILE A 347 3.19 -30.53 22.90
N ASP A 348 4.23 -29.77 22.55
CA ASP A 348 4.29 -28.33 22.86
C ASP A 348 3.18 -27.54 22.15
N LYS A 349 2.81 -27.89 20.91
CA LYS A 349 1.66 -27.28 20.21
C LYS A 349 0.34 -27.49 20.95
N ARG A 350 0.16 -28.59 21.69
CA ARG A 350 -1.04 -28.85 22.52
C ARG A 350 -1.10 -27.96 23.76
N SER A 351 0.03 -27.37 24.16
CA SER A 351 0.07 -26.39 25.26
C SER A 351 -0.65 -25.08 24.91
N TYR A 352 -0.98 -24.82 23.63
CA TYR A 352 -1.75 -23.63 23.25
C TYR A 352 -3.25 -23.90 23.32
N VAL A 353 -3.90 -23.37 24.35
CA VAL A 353 -5.32 -23.64 24.64
C VAL A 353 -6.15 -22.36 24.53
N ILE A 354 -7.32 -22.49 23.92
CA ILE A 354 -8.36 -21.46 23.93
C ILE A 354 -9.35 -21.83 25.05
N PRO A 355 -9.46 -21.02 26.12
CA PRO A 355 -10.41 -21.27 27.20
C PRO A 355 -11.85 -21.47 26.69
N GLU A 356 -12.60 -22.40 27.28
CA GLU A 356 -13.96 -22.72 26.81
C GLU A 356 -14.93 -21.54 26.85
N ASP A 357 -14.70 -20.56 27.73
CA ASP A 357 -15.50 -19.34 27.89
C ASP A 357 -15.18 -18.29 26.80
N GLU A 358 -13.95 -18.25 26.30
CA GLU A 358 -13.53 -17.37 25.21
C GLU A 358 -13.80 -17.99 23.83
N ARG A 359 -13.79 -19.32 23.75
CA ARG A 359 -13.98 -20.12 22.51
C ARG A 359 -15.15 -19.68 21.62
N PRO A 360 -16.36 -19.35 22.13
CA PRO A 360 -17.48 -18.90 21.29
C PRO A 360 -17.25 -17.57 20.57
N HIS A 361 -16.27 -16.77 21.01
CA HIS A 361 -15.97 -15.46 20.45
C HIS A 361 -14.75 -15.46 19.54
N VAL A 362 -13.89 -16.46 19.68
CA VAL A 362 -12.65 -16.63 18.92
C VAL A 362 -12.93 -17.36 17.62
N GLY A 363 -12.32 -16.90 16.55
CA GLY A 363 -12.41 -17.52 15.24
C GLY A 363 -11.23 -17.20 14.36
N LYS A 364 -11.24 -17.77 13.16
CA LYS A 364 -10.16 -17.64 12.19
C LYS A 364 -10.71 -17.58 10.76
N PHE A 365 -9.91 -17.02 9.86
CA PHE A 365 -10.20 -17.03 8.44
C PHE A 365 -9.54 -18.22 7.74
N VAL A 366 -10.24 -18.80 6.77
CA VAL A 366 -9.66 -19.74 5.80
C VAL A 366 -9.53 -19.01 4.47
N VAL A 367 -8.33 -19.02 3.91
CA VAL A 367 -7.93 -18.32 2.68
C VAL A 367 -7.44 -19.35 1.65
N LEU A 368 -7.21 -18.92 0.42
CA LEU A 368 -6.65 -19.75 -0.65
C LEU A 368 -5.16 -19.51 -0.81
N ALA A 369 -4.34 -20.55 -0.85
CA ALA A 369 -2.96 -20.41 -1.32
C ALA A 369 -2.91 -20.17 -2.85
N SER A 370 -1.76 -19.76 -3.36
CA SER A 370 -1.54 -19.47 -4.79
C SER A 370 -1.72 -20.68 -5.72
N ASP A 371 -1.61 -21.88 -5.17
CA ASP A 371 -1.87 -23.16 -5.84
C ASP A 371 -3.34 -23.60 -5.78
N GLY A 372 -4.21 -22.82 -5.13
CA GLY A 372 -5.62 -23.15 -4.92
C GLY A 372 -5.90 -24.01 -3.70
N THR A 373 -4.89 -24.36 -2.90
CA THR A 373 -5.11 -25.15 -1.68
C THR A 373 -5.75 -24.30 -0.56
N PRO A 374 -6.80 -24.78 0.14
CA PRO A 374 -7.35 -24.09 1.29
C PRO A 374 -6.33 -24.05 2.44
N LYS A 375 -6.14 -22.88 3.04
CA LYS A 375 -5.21 -22.67 4.15
C LYS A 375 -5.85 -21.84 5.26
N ALA A 376 -5.74 -22.31 6.50
CA ALA A 376 -6.14 -21.53 7.65
C ALA A 376 -5.15 -20.36 7.86
N SER A 377 -5.67 -19.14 8.10
CA SER A 377 -4.85 -17.96 8.44
C SER A 377 -3.95 -18.25 9.63
N HIS A 378 -2.82 -17.55 9.79
CA HIS A 378 -1.95 -17.74 10.97
C HIS A 378 -2.53 -17.02 12.22
N ARG A 379 -3.35 -15.98 12.04
CA ARG A 379 -3.93 -15.16 13.11
C ARG A 379 -5.28 -15.67 13.59
N TYR A 380 -5.55 -15.48 14.88
CA TYR A 380 -6.87 -15.64 15.48
C TYR A 380 -7.50 -14.29 15.75
N PHE A 381 -8.82 -14.23 15.70
CA PHE A 381 -9.60 -13.01 15.87
C PHE A 381 -10.73 -13.24 16.87
N SER A 382 -11.03 -12.24 17.67
CA SER A 382 -12.15 -12.24 18.61
C SER A 382 -13.22 -11.23 18.19
N THR A 383 -14.49 -11.65 18.28
CA THR A 383 -15.67 -10.77 18.11
C THR A 383 -15.92 -9.87 19.31
N LYS A 384 -15.28 -10.15 20.44
CA LYS A 384 -15.27 -9.27 21.61
C LYS A 384 -13.94 -8.57 21.70
N ALA A 385 -13.96 -7.27 22.00
CA ALA A 385 -12.80 -6.56 22.49
C ALA A 385 -12.27 -7.34 23.70
N LEU A 386 -11.08 -7.93 23.55
CA LEU A 386 -10.41 -8.55 24.68
C LEU A 386 -10.26 -7.45 25.73
N LYS A 387 -10.94 -7.61 26.86
CA LYS A 387 -10.46 -6.97 28.07
C LYS A 387 -9.04 -7.51 28.22
N ARG A 388 -8.04 -6.64 28.13
CA ARG A 388 -6.75 -6.91 28.75
C ARG A 388 -7.08 -7.20 30.21
N GLU A 389 -7.30 -8.47 30.53
CA GLU A 389 -7.08 -8.94 31.88
C GLU A 389 -5.64 -8.55 32.14
N LYS A 390 -5.48 -7.55 33.00
CA LYS A 390 -4.26 -7.45 33.76
C LYS A 390 -4.18 -8.76 34.52
N GLN A 391 -3.57 -9.78 33.92
CA GLN A 391 -2.94 -10.83 34.69
C GLN A 391 -1.82 -10.14 35.45
N SER A 392 -2.19 -9.46 36.54
CA SER A 392 -1.43 -9.64 37.75
C SER A 392 -1.45 -11.14 37.96
N GLN A 393 -0.38 -11.82 37.55
CA GLN A 393 -0.08 -13.13 38.08
C GLN A 393 -0.08 -12.93 39.58
N LYS A 394 -1.19 -13.33 40.22
CA LYS A 394 -1.19 -13.60 41.63
C LYS A 394 -0.40 -14.89 41.73
N VAL A 395 0.91 -14.75 41.81
CA VAL A 395 1.80 -15.81 42.26
C VAL A 395 1.25 -16.22 43.62
N THR A 396 0.46 -17.29 43.65
CA THR A 396 0.25 -18.07 44.86
C THR A 396 1.51 -18.90 45.08
N GLY A 397 2.62 -18.19 45.25
CA GLY A 397 3.81 -18.67 45.92
C GLY A 397 3.61 -18.31 47.38
N GLY A 398 3.51 -19.36 48.21
CA GLY A 398 3.55 -19.18 49.65
C GLY A 398 4.84 -18.44 50.05
N GLY A 399 4.67 -17.50 50.97
CA GLY A 399 5.76 -16.92 51.76
C GLY A 399 6.75 -16.04 50.99
N ALA A 400 6.45 -14.75 50.87
CA ALA A 400 7.49 -13.72 50.73
C ALA A 400 6.98 -12.36 51.24
N ASP A 401 7.91 -11.59 51.75
CA ASP A 401 7.76 -10.55 52.75
C ASP A 401 6.81 -9.39 52.45
N ARG A 402 6.29 -8.85 53.55
CA ARG A 402 5.50 -7.61 53.66
C ARG A 402 6.28 -6.35 53.22
N ALA A 403 7.50 -6.48 52.68
CA ALA A 403 8.39 -5.41 52.25
C ALA A 403 8.16 -4.94 50.80
N ALA A 404 7.63 -5.78 49.90
CA ALA A 404 7.55 -5.45 48.46
C ALA A 404 6.44 -4.43 48.09
N LEU A 405 5.49 -4.13 49.00
CA LEU A 405 4.40 -3.19 48.76
C LEU A 405 4.76 -1.72 49.06
N GLU A 406 5.97 -1.45 49.54
CA GLU A 406 6.43 -0.09 49.89
C GLU A 406 7.17 0.64 48.76
N ASP A 407 7.61 -0.06 47.70
CA ASP A 407 8.46 0.49 46.63
C ASP A 407 7.76 0.80 45.28
N ALA A 408 6.49 0.44 45.11
CA ALA A 408 5.79 0.66 43.83
C ALA A 408 5.47 2.15 43.58
N LEU A 409 5.91 2.68 42.43
CA LEU A 409 5.60 4.05 41.99
C LEU A 409 4.15 4.14 41.47
N PRO A 410 3.48 5.31 41.54
CA PRO A 410 2.20 5.50 40.88
C PRO A 410 2.33 5.33 39.35
N ARG A 411 1.40 4.62 38.72
CA ARG A 411 1.41 4.36 37.27
C ARG A 411 1.59 5.61 36.39
N SER A 412 1.00 6.73 36.79
CA SER A 412 1.13 8.01 36.08
C SER A 412 2.55 8.59 36.15
N LEU A 413 3.25 8.36 37.27
CA LEU A 413 4.66 8.71 37.41
C LEU A 413 5.56 7.75 36.63
N GLU A 414 5.27 6.45 36.61
CA GLU A 414 6.00 5.48 35.80
C GLU A 414 5.92 5.81 34.30
N GLU A 415 4.73 6.20 33.82
CA GLU A 415 4.51 6.59 32.43
C GLU A 415 5.28 7.85 32.04
N GLN A 416 5.35 8.82 32.95
CA GLN A 416 6.14 10.04 32.76
C GLN A 416 7.65 9.73 32.75
N LEU A 417 8.15 9.02 33.76
CA LEU A 417 9.57 8.67 33.85
C LEU A 417 10.03 7.84 32.64
N ALA A 418 9.17 6.93 32.15
CA ALA A 418 9.47 6.15 30.95
C ALA A 418 9.62 7.03 29.70
N LYS A 419 8.83 8.10 29.61
CA LYS A 419 8.88 9.08 28.52
C LYS A 419 10.16 9.91 28.59
N GLU A 420 10.49 10.40 29.78
CA GLU A 420 11.65 11.26 30.02
C GLU A 420 12.96 10.48 29.87
N ARG A 421 13.04 9.25 30.36
CA ARG A 421 14.19 8.36 30.14
C ARG A 421 14.41 8.11 28.65
N ARG A 422 13.34 7.83 27.90
CA ARG A 422 13.43 7.67 26.45
C ARG A 422 13.92 8.94 25.76
N ASP A 423 13.49 10.13 26.18
CA ASP A 423 13.99 11.39 25.61
C ASP A 423 15.51 11.55 25.79
N VAL A 424 16.04 11.17 26.95
CA VAL A 424 17.49 11.18 27.18
C VAL A 424 18.21 10.26 26.18
N LEU A 425 17.72 9.02 25.99
CA LEU A 425 18.32 8.11 25.01
C LEU A 425 18.17 8.61 23.56
N ALA A 426 17.00 9.14 23.22
CA ALA A 426 16.72 9.71 21.91
C ALA A 426 17.68 10.86 21.60
N LEU A 427 17.95 11.74 22.57
CA LEU A 427 18.88 12.86 22.39
C LEU A 427 20.28 12.37 21.99
N HIS A 428 20.80 11.33 22.65
CA HIS A 428 22.13 10.80 22.35
C HIS A 428 22.18 10.13 20.98
N ILE A 429 21.15 9.34 20.62
CA ILE A 429 21.04 8.75 19.28
C ILE A 429 20.94 9.83 18.20
N ALA A 430 20.25 10.94 18.47
CA ALA A 430 20.15 12.05 17.52
C ALA A 430 21.49 12.77 17.27
N HIS A 431 22.43 12.68 18.23
CA HIS A 431 23.80 13.22 18.10
C HIS A 431 24.82 12.20 17.57
N ASP A 432 24.42 10.95 17.34
CA ASP A 432 25.28 9.88 16.82
C ASP A 432 24.71 9.28 15.52
N PRO A 433 25.00 9.90 14.35
CA PRO A 433 24.52 9.39 13.07
C PRO A 433 25.06 8.02 12.67
N ALA A 434 26.25 7.63 13.16
CA ALA A 434 26.84 6.34 12.87
C ALA A 434 26.05 5.23 13.59
N LEU A 435 25.78 5.40 14.88
CA LEU A 435 24.95 4.47 15.64
C LEU A 435 23.52 4.40 15.08
N ALA A 436 22.94 5.53 14.69
CA ALA A 436 21.60 5.54 14.10
C ALA A 436 21.53 4.77 12.77
N LEU A 437 22.59 4.86 11.95
CA LEU A 437 22.72 4.05 10.73
C LEU A 437 22.80 2.56 11.07
N ASP A 438 23.63 2.17 12.04
CA ASP A 438 23.76 0.78 12.48
C ASP A 438 22.44 0.22 13.02
N LEU A 439 21.73 0.99 13.86
CA LEU A 439 20.41 0.62 14.38
C LEU A 439 19.39 0.44 13.25
N THR A 440 19.43 1.31 12.24
CA THR A 440 18.55 1.23 11.08
C THR A 440 18.85 -0.02 10.25
N ILE A 441 20.11 -0.24 9.90
CA ILE A 441 20.55 -1.42 9.15
C ILE A 441 20.22 -2.69 9.92
N PHE A 442 20.54 -2.77 11.21
CA PHE A 442 20.20 -3.90 12.08
C PHE A 442 18.69 -4.17 12.09
N ARG A 443 17.87 -3.12 12.25
CA ARG A 443 16.41 -3.25 12.27
C ARG A 443 15.85 -3.72 10.93
N LEU A 444 16.36 -3.18 9.81
CA LEU A 444 15.97 -3.56 8.46
C LEU A 444 16.41 -4.98 8.14
N ALA A 445 17.67 -5.35 8.40
CA ALA A 445 18.21 -6.69 8.20
C ALA A 445 17.43 -7.74 9.00
N ARG A 446 17.08 -7.45 10.26
CA ARG A 446 16.24 -8.32 11.10
C ARG A 446 14.82 -8.53 10.56
N LYS A 447 14.31 -7.64 9.70
CA LYS A 447 13.02 -7.85 9.04
C LYS A 447 13.09 -8.93 7.96
N PHE A 448 14.25 -9.11 7.35
CA PHE A 448 14.49 -10.12 6.32
C PHE A 448 14.83 -11.51 6.87
N THR A 449 14.94 -11.65 8.20
CA THR A 449 15.04 -12.96 8.87
C THR A 449 13.67 -13.63 9.09
N GLY A 450 12.64 -13.19 8.36
CA GLY A 450 11.38 -13.91 8.16
C GLY A 450 10.13 -13.19 8.69
N HIS A 451 9.58 -12.21 7.93
CA HIS A 451 8.15 -11.95 7.66
C HIS A 451 8.02 -10.74 6.71
N ALA A 452 7.17 -10.84 5.67
CA ALA A 452 7.00 -9.82 4.63
C ALA A 452 5.88 -8.80 4.94
N ALA A 453 6.04 -7.57 4.47
CA ALA A 453 4.97 -6.57 4.38
C ALA A 453 4.97 -5.94 2.98
N TYR A 454 3.76 -5.73 2.44
CA TYR A 454 3.49 -5.27 1.08
C TYR A 454 3.53 -3.74 0.99
N ASN A 455 3.95 -3.22 -0.17
CA ASN A 455 4.10 -1.80 -0.42
C ASN A 455 3.87 -1.46 -1.90
N ASP A 456 3.17 -0.37 -2.17
CA ASP A 456 2.70 0.07 -3.48
C ASP A 456 3.66 1.05 -4.18
N THR A 457 4.67 1.58 -3.48
CA THR A 457 5.80 2.32 -4.09
C THR A 457 6.96 1.42 -4.51
N GLY A 458 6.93 0.14 -4.13
CA GLY A 458 8.04 -0.80 -4.27
C GLY A 458 9.18 -0.65 -3.24
N VAL A 459 9.19 0.40 -2.40
CA VAL A 459 10.21 0.69 -1.36
C VAL A 459 9.64 0.77 0.08
N MET A 460 10.06 -0.10 1.01
CA MET A 460 9.56 -0.08 2.40
C MET A 460 10.65 0.11 3.47
N VAL A 461 10.56 1.17 4.26
CA VAL A 461 11.31 1.46 5.49
C VAL A 461 10.33 2.04 6.51
N THR A 462 10.37 1.66 7.81
CA THR A 462 9.41 2.19 8.79
C THR A 462 10.07 2.64 10.09
N ILE A 463 9.95 3.94 10.36
CA ILE A 463 10.28 4.66 11.59
C ILE A 463 8.98 5.41 11.96
N GLY A 464 8.39 5.13 13.13
CA GLY A 464 7.12 5.72 13.58
C GLY A 464 7.31 6.97 14.45
N GLU A 465 6.21 7.65 14.77
CA GLU A 465 6.19 8.70 15.80
C GLU A 465 6.47 8.12 17.20
N LEU A 466 6.89 8.99 18.13
CA LEU A 466 7.12 8.63 19.53
C LEU A 466 5.91 7.88 20.10
N PHE A 467 6.15 6.64 20.57
CA PHE A 467 5.10 5.82 21.20
C PHE A 467 4.79 6.34 22.60
N ASP A 468 4.03 7.43 22.67
CA ASP A 468 3.59 8.03 23.93
C ASP A 468 2.35 7.31 24.50
N PRO A 469 2.30 7.05 25.82
CA PRO A 469 1.09 6.54 26.46
C PRO A 469 -0.06 7.57 26.36
N ALA A 470 -1.24 7.15 25.92
CA ALA A 470 -2.40 8.03 25.81
C ALA A 470 -2.82 8.60 27.19
N GLY A 471 -3.06 9.92 27.25
CA GLY A 471 -3.60 10.59 28.44
C GLY A 471 -2.57 11.12 29.45
N VAL A 472 -1.27 11.06 29.12
CA VAL A 472 -0.24 11.77 29.89
C VAL A 472 -0.28 13.25 29.50
N PRO A 473 -0.42 14.20 30.46
CA PRO A 473 -0.29 15.63 30.17
C PRO A 473 1.03 15.91 29.45
N ALA A 474 1.09 16.92 28.58
CA ALA A 474 2.35 17.38 28.03
C ALA A 474 3.36 17.55 29.18
N ALA A 475 4.46 16.81 29.11
CA ALA A 475 5.51 16.90 30.12
C ALA A 475 5.99 18.35 30.21
N HIS A 476 6.52 18.75 31.37
CA HIS A 476 7.34 19.96 31.40
C HIS A 476 8.52 19.77 30.44
N SER A 477 8.99 20.85 29.80
CA SER A 477 10.23 20.81 29.02
C SER A 477 11.35 20.22 29.87
N THR A 478 11.98 19.15 29.39
CA THR A 478 13.22 18.62 29.96
C THR A 478 14.40 19.08 29.12
N ALA A 479 15.61 19.09 29.70
CA ALA A 479 16.82 19.42 28.94
C ALA A 479 17.02 18.48 27.73
N ALA A 480 16.55 17.23 27.84
CA ALA A 480 16.57 16.28 26.72
C ALA A 480 15.62 16.69 25.58
N GLN A 481 14.41 17.16 25.91
CA GLN A 481 13.44 17.63 24.91
C GLN A 481 13.91 18.93 24.25
N ASP A 482 14.42 19.88 25.05
CA ASP A 482 14.98 21.12 24.52
C ASP A 482 16.16 20.83 23.57
N GLY A 483 16.99 19.83 23.91
CA GLY A 483 18.07 19.34 23.04
C GLY A 483 17.57 18.70 21.76
N LEU A 484 16.52 17.87 21.81
CA LEU A 484 15.91 17.25 20.62
C LEU A 484 15.27 18.31 19.70
N ASP A 485 14.61 19.32 20.27
CA ASP A 485 14.04 20.44 19.51
C ASP A 485 15.15 21.30 18.87
N ALA A 486 16.28 21.48 19.55
CA ALA A 486 17.45 22.14 18.98
C ALA A 486 18.03 21.34 17.80
N VAL A 487 18.18 20.01 17.95
CA VAL A 487 18.60 19.12 16.85
C VAL A 487 17.63 19.22 15.67
N ARG A 488 16.31 19.12 15.93
CA ARG A 488 15.29 19.23 14.88
C ARG A 488 15.34 20.56 14.14
N SER A 489 15.54 21.66 14.88
CA SER A 489 15.58 23.02 14.34
C SER A 489 16.84 23.28 13.51
N GLY A 490 17.93 22.54 13.77
CA GLY A 490 19.17 22.60 13.03
C GLY A 490 19.15 21.88 11.68
N LEU A 491 18.13 21.07 11.39
CA LEU A 491 18.06 20.26 10.16
C LEU A 491 17.56 21.08 8.95
N PRO A 492 18.21 21.00 7.78
CA PRO A 492 17.75 21.69 6.57
C PRO A 492 16.42 21.08 6.10
N CYS A 493 15.44 21.93 5.78
CA CYS A 493 14.09 21.49 5.40
C CYS A 493 13.57 22.08 4.08
N ASP A 494 14.38 22.86 3.37
CA ASP A 494 13.98 23.52 2.11
C ASP A 494 13.57 22.50 1.03
N TRP A 495 14.16 21.30 1.04
CA TRP A 495 13.82 20.20 0.13
C TRP A 495 12.36 19.73 0.24
N ALA A 496 11.70 19.95 1.38
CA ALA A 496 10.32 19.54 1.61
C ALA A 496 9.29 20.47 0.94
N GLY A 497 9.71 21.61 0.38
CA GLY A 497 8.85 22.60 -0.26
C GLY A 497 8.57 22.37 -1.75
N ALA A 498 9.04 21.27 -2.35
CA ALA A 498 8.85 20.98 -3.78
C ALA A 498 7.41 20.55 -4.12
N ASP A 499 7.02 20.72 -5.39
CA ASP A 499 5.64 20.55 -5.88
C ASP A 499 5.10 19.10 -5.77
N ASP A 500 5.98 18.10 -5.79
CA ASP A 500 5.64 16.68 -5.72
C ASP A 500 6.73 15.84 -5.04
N SER A 501 6.38 14.60 -4.64
CA SER A 501 7.25 13.71 -3.88
C SER A 501 8.55 13.33 -4.59
N PHE A 502 8.54 13.23 -5.93
CA PHE A 502 9.75 12.90 -6.68
C PHE A 502 10.67 14.11 -6.77
N SER A 503 10.11 15.31 -6.98
CA SER A 503 10.86 16.56 -6.93
C SER A 503 11.47 16.83 -5.55
N ALA A 504 10.73 16.57 -4.46
CA ALA A 504 11.25 16.66 -3.10
C ALA A 504 12.38 15.65 -2.84
N PHE A 505 12.27 14.44 -3.37
CA PHE A 505 13.32 13.42 -3.29
C PHE A 505 14.59 13.85 -4.03
N MET A 506 14.46 14.45 -5.21
CA MET A 506 15.61 14.96 -5.96
C MET A 506 16.31 16.10 -5.20
N ALA A 507 15.56 17.04 -4.62
CA ALA A 507 16.12 18.09 -3.76
C ALA A 507 16.79 17.51 -2.48
N PHE A 508 16.20 16.48 -1.87
CA PHE A 508 16.82 15.78 -0.74
C PHE A 508 18.14 15.08 -1.13
N ARG A 509 18.24 14.55 -2.35
CA ARG A 509 19.48 13.95 -2.87
C ARG A 509 20.62 14.97 -3.02
N GLU A 510 20.33 16.24 -3.16
CA GLU A 510 21.32 17.32 -3.29
C GLU A 510 21.90 17.76 -1.94
N LEU A 511 21.30 17.37 -0.81
CA LEU A 511 21.90 17.59 0.52
C LEU A 511 23.26 16.89 0.63
N ASP A 512 24.15 17.44 1.46
CA ASP A 512 25.41 16.76 1.75
C ASP A 512 25.20 15.50 2.61
N GLU A 513 26.25 14.70 2.75
CA GLU A 513 26.17 13.44 3.50
C GLU A 513 25.95 13.67 5.00
N THR A 514 26.47 14.77 5.54
CA THR A 514 26.33 15.13 6.95
C THR A 514 24.88 15.46 7.30
N ASP A 515 24.21 16.25 6.47
CA ASP A 515 22.81 16.62 6.63
C ASP A 515 21.88 15.41 6.48
N LYS A 516 22.15 14.54 5.52
CA LYS A 516 21.40 13.27 5.35
C LYS A 516 21.56 12.36 6.55
N ALA A 517 22.78 12.23 7.07
CA ALA A 517 23.07 11.43 8.26
C ALA A 517 22.40 12.02 9.52
N ALA A 518 22.38 13.35 9.66
CA ALA A 518 21.66 14.03 10.74
C ALA A 518 20.15 13.82 10.67
N TRP A 519 19.56 13.86 9.47
CA TRP A 519 18.15 13.51 9.25
C TRP A 519 17.84 12.06 9.63
N LEU A 520 18.73 11.12 9.30
CA LEU A 520 18.61 9.71 9.71
C LEU A 520 18.67 9.58 11.23
N ALA A 521 19.66 10.19 11.87
CA ALA A 521 19.84 10.18 13.32
C ALA A 521 18.59 10.70 14.06
N PHE A 522 18.09 11.84 13.61
CA PHE A 522 16.87 12.41 14.14
C PHE A 522 15.68 11.47 13.92
N ALA A 523 15.47 10.95 12.72
CA ALA A 523 14.37 10.03 12.44
C ALA A 523 14.40 8.79 13.37
N VAL A 524 15.56 8.14 13.52
CA VAL A 524 15.73 6.97 14.39
C VAL A 524 15.43 7.31 15.85
N SER A 525 15.88 8.47 16.34
CA SER A 525 15.60 8.92 17.71
C SER A 525 14.09 9.00 18.04
N GLN A 526 13.26 9.33 17.06
CA GLN A 526 11.81 9.47 17.23
C GLN A 526 11.07 8.12 17.28
N SER A 527 11.72 7.03 16.87
CA SER A 527 11.10 5.69 16.81
C SER A 527 11.08 4.93 18.14
N LEU A 528 11.71 5.47 19.18
CA LEU A 528 11.91 4.78 20.45
C LEU A 528 10.61 4.70 21.26
N GLN A 529 10.34 3.52 21.81
CA GLN A 529 9.26 3.33 22.78
C GLN A 529 9.69 3.82 24.16
N ALA A 530 8.77 4.49 24.87
CA ALA A 530 8.96 4.87 26.27
C ALA A 530 9.24 3.64 27.15
N SER A 531 10.34 3.67 27.91
CA SER A 531 10.81 2.52 28.68
C SER A 531 11.46 2.92 30.00
N LEU A 532 11.56 1.96 30.92
CA LEU A 532 12.28 2.06 32.19
C LEU A 532 13.37 0.99 32.28
N ALA A 533 14.22 1.10 33.30
CA ALA A 533 15.22 0.07 33.63
C ALA A 533 14.59 -1.22 34.19
N SER A 534 13.47 -1.09 34.91
CA SER A 534 12.78 -2.19 35.59
C SER A 534 11.26 -1.94 35.66
N GLY A 535 10.50 -2.95 36.10
CA GLY A 535 9.03 -2.91 36.18
C GLY A 535 8.30 -3.24 34.87
N ASP A 536 7.00 -2.93 34.80
CA ASP A 536 6.12 -3.30 33.69
C ASP A 536 6.51 -2.68 32.33
N ARG A 537 7.36 -1.65 32.34
CA ARG A 537 7.86 -0.94 31.15
C ARG A 537 9.36 -1.15 30.92
N ALA A 538 9.94 -2.19 31.52
CA ALA A 538 11.36 -2.49 31.37
C ALA A 538 11.72 -2.79 29.90
N ASN A 539 12.79 -2.18 29.39
CA ASN A 539 13.34 -2.52 28.09
C ASN A 539 14.86 -2.75 28.21
N ARG A 540 15.26 -4.02 28.27
CA ARG A 540 16.67 -4.40 28.41
C ARG A 540 17.52 -3.87 27.26
N PHE A 541 17.06 -3.96 26.01
CA PHE A 541 17.83 -3.49 24.87
C PHE A 541 18.15 -1.99 24.96
N GLN A 542 17.18 -1.17 25.34
CA GLN A 542 17.41 0.27 25.54
C GLN A 542 18.31 0.56 26.75
N SER A 543 18.25 -0.25 27.82
CA SER A 543 19.19 -0.14 28.95
C SER A 543 20.63 -0.41 28.52
N GLU A 544 20.87 -1.53 27.84
CA GLU A 544 22.22 -1.87 27.33
C GLU A 544 22.71 -0.84 26.31
N LEU A 545 21.82 -0.28 25.47
CA LEU A 545 22.16 0.76 24.51
C LEU A 545 22.57 2.07 25.20
N GLY A 546 21.85 2.50 26.23
CA GLY A 546 22.24 3.68 27.00
C GLY A 546 23.50 3.46 27.83
N ALA A 547 23.78 2.22 28.25
CA ALA A 547 25.03 1.86 28.91
C ALA A 547 26.22 1.88 27.92
N LEU A 548 26.02 1.41 26.68
CA LEU A 548 27.00 1.50 25.60
C LEU A 548 27.35 2.95 25.25
N LEU A 549 26.35 3.83 25.29
CA LEU A 549 26.51 5.27 25.07
C LEU A 549 27.03 6.02 26.31
N GLU A 550 27.32 5.32 27.41
CA GLU A 550 27.79 5.91 28.68
C GLU A 550 26.91 7.05 29.19
N ILE A 551 25.59 6.97 28.95
CA ILE A 551 24.65 8.05 29.24
C ILE A 551 24.56 8.31 30.74
N ASP A 552 25.00 9.48 31.18
CA ASP A 552 24.63 10.00 32.48
C ASP A 552 23.25 10.69 32.41
N THR A 553 22.23 9.94 32.82
CA THR A 553 20.84 10.46 32.87
C THR A 553 20.73 11.68 33.78
N ALA A 554 21.63 11.81 34.74
CA ALA A 554 21.67 12.91 35.66
C ALA A 554 21.85 14.25 34.92
N GLU A 555 22.70 14.31 33.89
CA GLU A 555 22.97 15.56 33.15
C GLU A 555 21.73 16.12 32.44
N HIS A 556 20.79 15.25 32.05
CA HIS A 556 19.62 15.63 31.26
C HIS A 556 18.30 15.63 32.05
N TRP A 557 18.28 15.00 33.22
CA TRP A 557 17.08 14.87 34.04
C TRP A 557 17.37 15.00 35.55
N ARG A 558 16.53 15.77 36.24
CA ARG A 558 16.62 16.02 37.68
C ARG A 558 15.25 15.89 38.34
N PRO A 559 15.16 15.24 39.51
CA PRO A 559 13.90 15.17 40.25
C PRO A 559 13.58 16.55 40.86
N SER A 560 12.44 17.13 40.51
CA SER A 560 11.89 18.32 41.18
C SER A 560 10.74 17.95 42.12
N ALA A 561 10.26 18.96 42.85
CA ALA A 561 9.14 18.80 43.77
C ALA A 561 7.86 18.34 43.03
N ASP A 562 7.47 19.06 41.98
CA ASP A 562 6.25 18.81 41.21
C ASP A 562 6.35 17.61 40.26
N VAL A 563 7.56 17.31 39.78
CA VAL A 563 7.83 16.25 38.80
C VAL A 563 7.88 14.88 39.46
N PHE A 564 8.55 14.78 40.61
CA PHE A 564 8.83 13.49 41.25
C PHE A 564 8.36 13.44 42.71
N PHE A 565 8.86 14.32 43.58
CA PHE A 565 8.68 14.16 45.03
C PHE A 565 7.23 14.31 45.52
N ASP A 566 6.43 15.18 44.90
CA ASP A 566 5.01 15.36 45.24
C ASP A 566 4.14 14.17 44.86
N LYS A 567 4.60 13.33 43.93
CA LYS A 567 3.88 12.16 43.42
C LYS A 567 4.15 10.90 44.24
N ILE A 568 5.23 10.84 45.02
CA ILE A 568 5.57 9.70 45.88
C ILE A 568 5.13 9.92 47.34
N ARG A 569 5.16 8.86 48.16
CA ARG A 569 4.70 8.91 49.55
C ARG A 569 5.78 9.47 50.47
N LYS A 570 5.38 10.13 51.58
CA LYS A 570 6.31 10.69 52.58
C LYS A 570 7.38 9.67 53.06
N PRO A 571 7.06 8.40 53.37
CA PRO A 571 8.07 7.41 53.74
C PRO A 571 9.10 7.12 52.63
N GLN A 572 8.69 7.14 51.37
CA GLN A 572 9.59 6.95 50.22
C GLN A 572 10.56 8.12 50.08
N ILE A 573 10.09 9.36 50.26
CA ILE A 573 10.97 10.55 50.25
C ILE A 573 12.00 10.47 51.38
N LEU A 574 11.59 10.06 52.59
CA LEU A 574 12.51 9.89 53.72
C LEU A 574 13.52 8.76 53.48
N SER A 575 13.10 7.66 52.83
CA SER A 575 14.01 6.58 52.43
C SER A 575 15.07 7.08 51.45
N ILE A 576 14.68 7.84 50.43
CA ILE A 576 15.59 8.47 49.46
C ILE A 576 16.58 9.40 50.18
N LEU A 577 16.09 10.31 51.04
CA LEU A 577 16.97 11.19 51.81
C LEU A 577 17.94 10.42 52.70
N GLY A 578 17.51 9.28 53.27
CA GLY A 578 18.37 8.41 54.08
C GLY A 578 19.48 7.74 53.28
N LYS A 579 19.25 7.42 52.00
CA LYS A 579 20.30 6.94 51.08
C LYS A 579 21.33 8.03 50.77
N LEU A 580 20.93 9.30 50.75
CA LEU A 580 21.81 10.45 50.50
C LEU A 580 22.61 10.85 51.75
N ASP A 581 21.95 10.89 52.90
CA ASP A 581 22.53 11.18 54.21
C ASP A 581 21.66 10.55 55.32
N PRO A 582 22.21 9.59 56.09
CA PRO A 582 21.50 8.90 57.17
C PRO A 582 20.86 9.81 58.23
N GLU A 583 21.33 11.05 58.39
CA GLU A 583 20.78 11.98 59.39
C GLU A 583 19.54 12.75 58.92
N LEU A 584 19.33 12.89 57.59
CA LEU A 584 18.23 13.67 57.03
C LEU A 584 16.83 13.14 57.36
N PRO A 585 16.56 11.82 57.39
CA PRO A 585 15.25 11.30 57.75
C PRO A 585 14.78 11.75 59.15
N GLY A 586 15.71 11.80 60.11
CA GLY A 586 15.42 12.26 61.48
C GLY A 586 15.09 13.76 61.55
N ARG A 587 15.78 14.58 60.73
CA ARG A 587 15.57 16.04 60.67
C ARG A 587 14.23 16.42 60.05
N TYR A 588 13.76 15.66 59.07
CA TYR A 588 12.52 15.95 58.34
C TYR A 588 11.32 15.06 58.73
N ALA A 589 11.45 14.21 59.76
CA ALA A 589 10.40 13.28 60.18
C ALA A 589 9.09 13.99 60.56
N SER A 590 9.17 15.15 61.22
CA SER A 590 8.02 15.95 61.68
C SER A 590 7.45 16.91 60.62
N GLU A 591 8.16 17.11 59.50
CA GLU A 591 7.78 18.08 58.47
C GLU A 591 6.57 17.64 57.64
N LYS A 592 5.84 18.62 57.09
CA LYS A 592 4.71 18.35 56.19
C LYS A 592 5.22 17.86 54.83
N LYS A 593 4.43 17.02 54.14
CA LYS A 593 4.81 16.42 52.84
C LYS A 593 5.34 17.45 51.83
N ALA A 594 4.61 18.56 51.63
CA ALA A 594 5.01 19.58 50.65
C ALA A 594 6.35 20.26 50.99
N ALA A 595 6.61 20.52 52.28
CA ALA A 595 7.89 21.07 52.73
C ALA A 595 9.03 20.07 52.54
N LEU A 596 8.77 18.79 52.81
CA LEU A 596 9.71 17.69 52.56
C LEU A 596 10.02 17.51 51.07
N SER A 597 9.02 17.54 50.18
CA SER A 597 9.21 17.46 48.72
C SER A 597 10.09 18.61 48.22
N SER A 598 9.82 19.84 48.68
CA SER A 598 10.60 21.02 48.30
C SER A 598 12.03 20.95 48.80
N ALA A 599 12.24 20.48 50.05
CA ALA A 599 13.58 20.30 50.60
C ALA A 599 14.39 19.23 49.85
N ALA A 600 13.77 18.10 49.50
CA ALA A 600 14.41 17.05 48.71
C ALA A 600 14.78 17.54 47.29
N ALA A 601 13.88 18.29 46.63
CA ALA A 601 14.14 18.89 45.33
C ALA A 601 15.32 19.87 45.36
N LYS A 602 15.38 20.76 46.36
CA LYS A 602 16.50 21.71 46.53
C LYS A 602 17.83 21.02 46.81
N LEU A 603 17.80 19.91 47.53
CA LEU A 603 18.98 19.10 47.79
C LEU A 603 19.51 18.47 46.49
N CYS A 604 18.64 17.84 45.69
CA CYS A 604 19.01 17.28 44.39
C CYS A 604 19.42 18.34 43.35
N ALA A 605 18.89 19.57 43.44
CA ALA A 605 19.33 20.71 42.65
C ALA A 605 20.68 21.30 43.12
N GLY A 606 21.21 20.87 44.28
CA GLY A 606 22.44 21.40 44.85
C GLY A 606 22.32 22.79 45.51
N GLU A 607 21.10 23.24 45.77
CA GLU A 607 20.79 24.52 46.42
C GLU A 607 20.83 24.43 47.95
N ALA A 608 20.79 23.23 48.50
CA ALA A 608 20.84 22.99 49.94
C ALA A 608 22.27 23.17 50.51
N ILE A 609 22.35 23.77 51.70
CA ILE A 609 23.61 23.91 52.45
C ILE A 609 23.86 22.60 53.20
N VAL A 610 24.68 21.72 52.60
CA VAL A 610 25.10 20.41 53.14
C VAL A 610 26.59 20.21 52.92
N THR A 611 27.17 19.12 53.44
CA THR A 611 28.57 18.79 53.19
C THR A 611 28.83 18.56 51.69
N PRO A 612 30.06 18.82 51.19
CA PRO A 612 30.39 18.60 49.78
C PRO A 612 30.08 17.18 49.29
N GLU A 613 30.33 16.18 50.13
CA GLU A 613 30.03 14.76 49.83
C GLU A 613 28.54 14.49 49.65
N VAL A 614 27.70 15.02 50.56
CA VAL A 614 26.23 14.86 50.47
C VAL A 614 25.70 15.62 49.25
N LYS A 615 26.26 16.79 48.96
CA LYS A 615 25.90 17.58 47.77
C LYS A 615 26.21 16.82 46.48
N ALA A 616 27.40 16.22 46.38
CA ALA A 616 27.80 15.42 45.22
C ALA A 616 26.88 14.21 45.04
N ARG A 617 26.61 13.43 46.11
CA ARG A 617 25.66 12.31 46.07
C ARG A 617 24.25 12.72 45.67
N ALA A 618 23.77 13.88 46.16
CA ALA A 618 22.44 14.37 45.84
C ALA A 618 22.31 14.84 44.38
N GLN A 619 23.37 15.42 43.82
CA GLN A 619 23.40 15.88 42.44
C GLN A 619 23.53 14.72 41.44
N SER A 620 24.18 13.62 41.80
CA SER A 620 24.24 12.41 40.95
C SER A 620 23.04 11.48 41.13
N TRP A 621 22.19 11.72 42.13
CA TRP A 621 21.08 10.82 42.43
C TRP A 621 19.93 10.92 41.42
N ILE A 622 19.51 9.76 40.91
CA ILE A 622 18.31 9.56 40.12
C ILE A 622 17.57 8.29 40.60
N PRO A 623 16.26 8.15 40.34
CA PRO A 623 15.54 6.91 40.62
C PRO A 623 16.12 5.72 39.87
N ASP A 624 16.22 4.55 40.50
CA ASP A 624 16.82 3.35 39.90
C ASP A 624 16.16 2.96 38.56
N VAL A 625 14.84 3.20 38.43
CA VAL A 625 14.07 2.95 37.20
C VAL A 625 14.48 3.85 36.01
N MET A 626 15.19 4.96 36.26
CA MET A 626 15.68 5.89 35.26
C MET A 626 17.07 5.53 34.72
N MET A 627 17.81 4.64 35.38
CA MET A 627 19.20 4.33 35.01
C MET A 627 19.29 3.56 33.69
N PHE A 628 20.37 3.77 32.93
CA PHE A 628 20.74 2.89 31.80
C PHE A 628 21.70 1.78 32.22
N ARG A 629 22.51 2.00 33.25
CA ARG A 629 23.44 1.01 33.80
C ARG A 629 22.77 0.13 34.87
N ALA A 630 23.06 -1.16 34.87
CA ALA A 630 22.63 -2.05 35.95
C ALA A 630 23.40 -1.70 37.24
N ALA A 631 22.69 -1.54 38.36
CA ALA A 631 23.31 -1.41 39.67
C ALA A 631 24.15 -2.67 39.96
N GLY A 632 25.48 -2.58 39.83
CA GLY A 632 26.39 -3.68 40.15
C GLY A 632 27.62 -3.88 39.26
N THR A 633 27.84 -3.09 38.20
CA THR A 633 29.17 -3.05 37.56
C THR A 633 30.10 -2.24 38.48
N PRO A 634 31.21 -2.79 39.00
CA PRO A 634 32.18 -2.00 39.74
C PRO A 634 32.66 -0.84 38.86
N ASP A 635 32.88 0.34 39.46
CA ASP A 635 33.63 1.39 38.78
C ASP A 635 34.94 0.79 38.26
N GLU A 636 35.24 1.02 36.97
CA GLU A 636 36.59 0.76 36.48
C GLU A 636 37.54 1.57 37.36
N PRO A 637 38.62 0.97 37.89
CA PRO A 637 39.58 1.72 38.68
C PRO A 637 40.15 2.84 37.82
N GLU A 638 40.10 4.08 38.33
CA GLU A 638 40.74 5.26 37.76
C GLU A 638 42.11 4.84 37.16
N ALA A 639 42.26 5.02 35.86
CA ALA A 639 43.55 4.86 35.21
C ALA A 639 44.55 5.75 35.96
N PRO A 640 45.70 5.21 36.41
CA PRO A 640 46.64 6.00 37.17
C PRO A 640 47.12 7.17 36.31
N LEU A 641 47.09 8.37 36.90
CA LEU A 641 47.66 9.59 36.33
C LEU A 641 49.05 9.27 35.78
N VAL A 642 49.18 9.33 34.46
CA VAL A 642 50.48 9.28 33.80
C VAL A 642 51.11 10.64 34.03
N ASP A 643 52.09 10.68 34.94
CA ASP A 643 53.02 11.79 35.11
C ASP A 643 53.75 12.04 33.78
N ASP A 644 53.52 13.24 33.23
CA ASP A 644 54.28 13.81 32.13
C ASP A 644 55.58 14.41 32.70
N ASP A 645 56.65 13.63 32.77
CA ASP A 645 58.02 14.15 32.75
C ASP A 645 59.05 13.03 32.51
N SER A 646 59.59 12.94 31.28
CA SER A 646 61.04 12.83 30.98
C SER A 646 61.33 12.26 29.59
N SER A 647 61.64 13.17 28.66
CA SER A 647 62.80 13.21 27.75
C SER A 647 63.59 11.94 27.36
N GLU A 648 64.00 11.93 26.08
CA GLU A 648 65.06 11.13 25.41
C GLU A 648 64.59 9.73 24.93
N GLU A 649 64.78 9.28 23.68
CA GLU A 649 65.73 9.59 22.61
C GLU A 649 65.14 9.03 21.29
N GLN A 650 65.23 9.78 20.18
CA GLN A 650 65.09 9.21 18.83
C GLN A 650 66.34 8.39 18.48
N PRO A 651 66.23 7.49 17.48
CA PRO A 651 67.05 7.76 16.31
C PRO A 651 66.29 7.66 14.99
N ALA A 652 66.69 8.54 14.07
CA ALA A 652 66.32 8.59 12.66
C ALA A 652 67.16 7.60 11.82
N ILE A 653 66.70 7.31 10.60
CA ILE A 653 67.42 7.09 9.31
C ILE A 653 66.31 6.64 8.33
N ASP A 654 65.81 7.47 7.41
CA ASP A 654 66.35 8.00 6.14
C ASP A 654 66.05 7.10 4.91
N ASP A 655 65.65 7.77 3.84
CA ASP A 655 64.99 7.31 2.61
C ASP A 655 65.89 6.49 1.66
N ALA A 656 65.25 5.69 0.78
CA ALA A 656 65.39 5.77 -0.69
C ALA A 656 65.22 4.41 -1.44
N ASP A 657 64.28 4.44 -2.38
CA ASP A 657 64.26 3.94 -3.78
C ASP A 657 64.57 2.48 -4.20
N ASP A 658 63.70 2.09 -5.15
CA ASP A 658 63.90 1.35 -6.41
C ASP A 658 63.67 -0.17 -6.55
N GLU A 659 62.66 -0.43 -7.39
CA GLU A 659 62.63 -1.29 -8.60
C GLU A 659 62.33 -2.81 -8.58
N GLN A 660 61.42 -3.15 -9.52
CA GLN A 660 61.20 -4.39 -10.31
C GLN A 660 60.49 -5.58 -9.63
N ALA A 661 59.29 -6.01 -10.04
CA ALA A 661 58.76 -6.53 -11.32
C ALA A 661 58.83 -8.08 -11.44
N ASP A 662 57.65 -8.70 -11.63
CA ASP A 662 57.29 -9.92 -12.43
C ASP A 662 56.18 -10.73 -11.73
N GLU A 663 54.94 -10.67 -12.23
CA GLU A 663 54.31 -11.52 -13.28
C GLU A 663 53.57 -12.75 -12.71
N ALA A 664 52.22 -12.71 -12.78
CA ALA A 664 51.38 -13.74 -13.42
C ALA A 664 49.88 -13.49 -13.14
N ASN A 665 49.13 -13.16 -14.19
CA ASN A 665 47.67 -13.24 -14.32
C ASN A 665 47.41 -14.23 -15.49
N PRO A 666 46.29 -15.01 -15.59
CA PRO A 666 44.95 -14.52 -15.96
C PRO A 666 43.80 -15.31 -15.25
N ALA A 667 42.50 -14.99 -15.27
CA ALA A 667 41.61 -14.66 -16.39
C ALA A 667 40.27 -14.08 -15.84
N VAL A 668 39.78 -12.91 -16.29
CA VAL A 668 38.88 -12.64 -17.44
C VAL A 668 37.37 -12.77 -17.11
N ASN A 669 36.67 -11.64 -16.95
CA ASN A 669 35.68 -11.12 -17.91
C ASN A 669 35.07 -9.78 -17.45
N GLU A 670 35.50 -8.69 -18.09
CA GLU A 670 34.74 -7.44 -18.22
C GLU A 670 34.17 -7.39 -19.65
N VAL A 671 32.94 -6.88 -19.78
CA VAL A 671 32.46 -6.30 -21.04
C VAL A 671 31.93 -4.92 -20.69
N ASP A 672 32.69 -3.91 -21.09
CA ASP A 672 32.33 -2.50 -21.00
C ASP A 672 31.59 -2.04 -22.27
N GLN A 673 30.84 -0.97 -22.05
CA GLN A 673 29.93 -0.25 -22.91
C GLN A 673 30.63 0.34 -24.13
N THR A 674 29.87 0.57 -25.20
CA THR A 674 30.29 1.47 -26.29
C THR A 674 29.10 2.26 -26.80
N GLU A 675 29.14 3.58 -26.58
CA GLU A 675 28.39 4.57 -27.35
C GLU A 675 29.23 5.07 -28.54
N ALA A 676 28.57 5.06 -29.69
CA ALA A 676 28.55 6.09 -30.74
C ALA A 676 29.85 6.48 -31.50
N ILE A 677 29.77 6.37 -32.83
CA ILE A 677 29.54 7.45 -33.83
C ILE A 677 30.22 7.01 -35.14
N LEU A 678 29.47 6.94 -36.25
CA LEU A 678 29.77 7.66 -37.51
C LEU A 678 28.83 7.26 -38.64
N ALA A 679 28.37 8.29 -39.32
CA ALA A 679 27.51 8.25 -40.49
C ALA A 679 28.28 7.88 -41.77
N ASP A 680 27.48 7.40 -42.71
CA ASP A 680 27.49 7.68 -44.15
C ASP A 680 28.12 6.67 -45.13
N ALA A 681 27.31 6.42 -46.17
CA ALA A 681 27.59 5.89 -47.51
C ALA A 681 27.99 4.40 -47.72
N ALA A 682 26.98 3.58 -48.05
CA ALA A 682 26.92 2.75 -49.27
C ALA A 682 25.49 2.21 -49.51
#